data_AF-E2BNB1-F1
#
_entry.id   AF-E2BNB1-F1
#
_cell.length_a   1.000
_cell.length_b   1.000
_cell.length_c   1.000
_cell.angle_alpha   90.00
_cell.angle_beta   90.00
_cell.angle_gamma   90.00
#
_symmetry.space_group_name_H-M   'P 1'
#
loop_
_entity.id
_entity.type
_entity.pdbx_description
1 polymer ?
#
loop_
_entity_poly.entity_id
_entity_poly.type
_entity_poly.pdbx_seq_one_letter_code
_entity_poly.pdbx_strand_id
1 'polypeptide(L)'
;MKNFHLPMNIRVLLDIIRKAEKDSYATMDVKAMSSSLLHRFKFDGVEHYENIQPRDGILPYGQSGKQSIRNRLIKVLNPGKPEIFPFDSLTAIERCTLHHAISNTIMKESSHDTNLLCEEIGQKLTTNSIFADLWNCPKEYGVILTPYGTIAPGAIIGAIAASLQHQTISLNEIFNITERPSTIDGMDYPDQVDFILPRSEMIHARSMSYLSFLGLNVNLDNVWLTTIAGDLAEIVVHQGPILGANMELGAAGFWNNTMRPHVYYLKSSKDGYLDATRAEIVGDIDALIIANYVNTWVNDFNSLRLSQILDMYYSNEGITVHDENVKICNRKNAFADAVPKTILYEQTYAASDILAYYNSIRFTSPEIFKQMVDHAVDKFSVYANSYLLTEFLCRDKKLHPQIEALIAFDGAWAKEHTMNLFATLIDDLDISMYGSKMGILHGQSGQWLLNVTNSPSLAYYAISNFTNISWPTHLNLLVTMDTVYNYLNETWETKGQQHTIGSLGQVVLILAPLTQISEIEQQTILKLLREIRHHHPVPRTLRPVLKFATNSSMFKDEMEDYISLSKSVTYILHPRHIDTKKTTITVSIFKQLHQFLSHIMKSVNVMNMNTIKLSSHLELNYQLFCYYIRNLLIFLLGS
;
A
#
# COMPACT_ATOMS: atom_id res chain seq x y z
N MET A 1 -21.48 1.32 14.14
CA MET A 1 -20.42 2.15 13.52
C MET A 1 -20.57 2.06 12.02
N LYS A 2 -20.50 3.16 11.25
CA LYS A 2 -20.44 3.07 9.78
C LYS A 2 -19.15 2.31 9.42
N ASN A 3 -19.25 1.27 8.59
CA ASN A 3 -18.13 0.44 8.11
C ASN A 3 -17.20 1.23 7.20
N PHE A 4 -16.47 2.20 7.75
CA PHE A 4 -15.47 2.97 7.02
C PHE A 4 -14.08 2.48 7.39
N HIS A 5 -13.34 2.02 6.40
CA HIS A 5 -11.91 1.81 6.47
C HIS A 5 -11.23 2.70 5.43
N LEU A 6 -9.98 3.07 5.69
CA LEU A 6 -9.19 3.88 4.78
C LEU A 6 -8.87 3.09 3.50
N PRO A 7 -8.39 3.76 2.44
CA PRO A 7 -7.95 3.07 1.24
C PRO A 7 -6.82 2.07 1.52
N MET A 8 -6.96 0.86 1.00
CA MET A 8 -6.02 -0.25 1.06
C MET A 8 -4.90 -0.04 0.04
N ASN A 9 -4.03 0.94 0.30
CA ASN A 9 -2.83 1.19 -0.49
C ASN A 9 -1.58 1.24 0.39
N ILE A 10 -0.42 1.06 -0.23
CA ILE A 10 0.86 1.02 0.47
C ILE A 10 1.15 2.29 1.28
N ARG A 11 0.70 3.47 0.81
CA ARG A 11 0.97 4.75 1.49
C ARG A 11 0.21 4.87 2.81
N VAL A 12 -1.05 4.43 2.83
CA VAL A 12 -1.84 4.37 4.06
C VAL A 12 -1.23 3.36 5.04
N LEU A 13 -0.83 2.18 4.56
CA LEU A 13 -0.16 1.18 5.40
C LEU A 13 1.14 1.74 6.02
N LEU A 14 1.99 2.37 5.21
CA LEU A 14 3.24 2.98 5.66
C LEU A 14 2.99 4.09 6.68
N ASP A 15 2.00 4.96 6.48
CA ASP A 15 1.68 6.04 7.42
C ASP A 15 1.21 5.49 8.78
N ILE A 16 0.37 4.46 8.79
CA ILE A 16 -0.07 3.80 10.02
C ILE A 16 1.12 3.18 10.76
N ILE A 17 1.98 2.45 10.06
CA ILE A 17 3.18 1.85 10.67
C ILE A 17 4.13 2.93 11.19
N ARG A 18 4.36 4.02 10.43
CA ARG A 18 5.22 5.14 10.85
C ARG A 18 4.72 5.85 12.10
N LYS A 19 3.40 6.00 12.26
CA LYS A 19 2.79 6.56 13.48
C LYS A 19 3.10 5.70 14.70
N ALA A 20 2.94 4.39 14.57
CA ALA A 20 3.32 3.44 15.61
C ALA A 20 4.83 3.51 15.91
N GLU A 21 5.68 3.47 14.89
CA GLU A 21 7.15 3.52 15.05
C GLU A 21 7.64 4.83 15.68
N LYS A 22 6.98 5.96 15.41
CA LYS A 22 7.32 7.26 15.99
C LYS A 22 7.03 7.31 17.48
N ASP A 23 5.92 6.71 17.92
CA ASP A 23 5.55 6.63 19.33
C ASP A 23 6.48 5.69 20.11
N SER A 24 6.90 4.59 19.48
CA SER A 24 7.80 3.57 20.07
C SER A 24 9.27 3.72 19.69
N TYR A 25 9.71 4.92 19.28
CA TYR A 25 10.99 5.14 18.60
C TYR A 25 12.21 4.61 19.37
N ALA A 26 12.23 4.75 20.70
CA ALA A 26 13.36 4.36 21.52
C ALA A 26 13.34 2.89 21.98
N THR A 27 12.22 2.19 21.85
CA THR A 27 11.97 0.93 22.58
C THR A 27 11.80 -0.30 21.69
N MET A 28 11.54 -0.12 20.39
CA MET A 28 11.21 -1.23 19.49
C MET A 28 12.12 -1.27 18.28
N ASP A 29 12.71 -2.44 18.03
CA ASP A 29 13.41 -2.78 16.79
C ASP A 29 12.43 -3.36 15.73
N VAL A 30 12.94 -3.66 14.54
CA VAL A 30 12.12 -4.23 13.43
C VAL A 30 11.47 -5.55 13.88
N LYS A 31 12.18 -6.36 14.65
CA LYS A 31 11.73 -7.66 15.15
C LYS A 31 10.53 -7.51 16.09
N ALA A 32 10.65 -6.66 17.10
CA ALA A 32 9.59 -6.40 18.06
C ALA A 32 8.38 -5.73 17.38
N MET A 33 8.63 -4.78 16.47
CA MET A 33 7.55 -4.11 15.73
C MET A 33 6.77 -5.07 14.84
N SER A 34 7.46 -5.84 13.99
CA SER A 34 6.81 -6.79 13.07
C SER A 34 6.06 -7.92 13.81
N SER A 35 6.69 -8.55 14.80
CA SER A 35 6.04 -9.63 15.58
C SER A 35 4.84 -9.13 16.40
N SER A 36 4.98 -8.02 17.15
CA SER A 36 3.87 -7.48 17.96
C SER A 36 2.69 -7.02 17.09
N LEU A 37 2.95 -6.41 15.93
CA LEU A 37 1.94 -6.00 14.96
C LEU A 37 1.13 -7.20 14.46
N LEU A 38 1.79 -8.28 14.03
CA LEU A 38 1.12 -9.49 13.54
C LEU A 38 0.29 -10.15 14.63
N HIS A 39 0.85 -10.30 15.84
CA HIS A 39 0.12 -10.91 16.96
C HIS A 39 -1.10 -10.10 17.38
N ARG A 40 -1.03 -8.77 17.28
CA ARG A 40 -2.10 -7.85 17.66
C ARG A 40 -3.20 -7.74 16.61
N PHE A 41 -2.85 -7.65 15.33
CA PHE A 41 -3.80 -7.30 14.26
C PHE A 41 -4.03 -8.39 13.22
N LYS A 42 -3.14 -9.38 13.03
CA LYS A 42 -3.32 -10.42 12.00
C LYS A 42 -4.22 -11.52 12.52
N PHE A 43 -5.30 -11.77 11.80
CA PHE A 43 -6.28 -12.80 12.14
C PHE A 43 -6.91 -13.36 10.87
N ASP A 44 -6.23 -14.33 10.26
CA ASP A 44 -6.64 -14.94 9.00
C ASP A 44 -7.72 -16.00 9.19
N GLY A 45 -8.50 -16.23 8.12
CA GLY A 45 -9.57 -17.22 8.06
C GLY A 45 -10.83 -16.80 8.83
N VAL A 46 -11.24 -15.53 8.71
CA VAL A 46 -12.48 -15.03 9.33
C VAL A 46 -13.69 -15.45 8.51
N GLU A 47 -14.65 -16.11 9.15
CA GLU A 47 -15.92 -16.47 8.51
C GLU A 47 -17.09 -15.83 9.25
N HIS A 48 -18.14 -15.52 8.50
CA HIS A 48 -19.40 -15.04 9.04
C HIS A 48 -20.35 -16.21 9.31
N TYR A 49 -20.92 -16.28 10.51
CA TYR A 49 -21.90 -17.28 10.86
C TYR A 49 -23.32 -16.75 10.64
N GLU A 50 -23.97 -17.16 9.55
CA GLU A 50 -25.33 -16.72 9.18
C GLU A 50 -26.39 -16.98 10.27
N ASN A 51 -26.19 -18.05 11.05
CA ASN A 51 -27.12 -18.46 12.10
C ASN A 51 -26.98 -17.65 13.40
N ILE A 52 -25.95 -16.79 13.51
CA ILE A 52 -25.69 -15.98 14.70
C ILE A 52 -26.13 -14.56 14.40
N GLN A 53 -27.12 -14.06 15.15
CA GLN A 53 -27.55 -12.67 15.02
C GLN A 53 -26.65 -11.77 15.86
N PRO A 54 -26.17 -10.62 15.31
CA PRO A 54 -25.36 -9.68 16.08
C PRO A 54 -26.18 -9.11 17.24
N ARG A 55 -25.65 -9.21 18.45
CA ARG A 55 -26.20 -8.65 19.70
C ARG A 55 -25.08 -8.03 20.52
N ASP A 56 -25.41 -7.25 21.54
CA ASP A 56 -24.40 -6.69 22.44
C ASP A 56 -23.54 -7.81 23.04
N GLY A 57 -22.23 -7.76 22.77
CA GLY A 57 -21.25 -8.78 23.19
C GLY A 57 -21.18 -10.03 22.30
N ILE A 58 -22.00 -10.16 21.25
CA ILE A 58 -22.01 -11.31 20.34
C ILE A 58 -21.65 -10.84 18.93
N LEU A 59 -20.48 -11.27 18.44
CA LEU A 59 -20.04 -11.07 17.06
C LEU A 59 -20.34 -12.31 16.23
N PRO A 60 -21.01 -12.19 15.07
CA PRO A 60 -21.31 -13.32 14.19
C PRO A 60 -20.11 -13.70 13.32
N TYR A 61 -18.90 -13.64 13.86
CA TYR A 61 -17.66 -13.90 13.15
C TYR A 61 -16.75 -14.81 13.99
N GLY A 62 -16.03 -15.70 13.33
CA GLY A 62 -15.06 -16.58 13.99
C GLY A 62 -13.93 -17.01 13.08
N GLN A 63 -12.92 -17.65 13.68
CA GLN A 63 -11.73 -18.14 12.99
C GLN A 63 -11.92 -19.61 12.57
N SER A 64 -12.80 -19.85 11.60
CA SER A 64 -13.06 -21.20 11.05
C SER A 64 -12.67 -21.36 9.59
N GLY A 65 -12.27 -20.28 8.91
CA GLY A 65 -11.87 -20.33 7.51
C GLY A 65 -10.61 -21.16 7.27
N LYS A 66 -10.39 -21.53 6.00
CA LYS A 66 -9.28 -22.40 5.57
C LYS A 66 -7.90 -21.89 6.04
N GLN A 67 -7.67 -20.58 5.99
CA GLN A 67 -6.41 -19.95 6.38
C GLN A 67 -6.18 -19.93 7.92
N SER A 68 -7.17 -20.31 8.72
CA SER A 68 -7.12 -20.17 10.18
C SER A 68 -6.04 -21.03 10.84
N ILE A 69 -5.88 -22.28 10.37
CA ILE A 69 -4.93 -23.24 10.94
C ILE A 69 -3.50 -22.80 10.66
N ARG A 70 -3.20 -22.42 9.41
CA ARG A 70 -1.88 -21.89 9.05
C ARG A 70 -1.53 -20.66 9.87
N ASN A 71 -2.46 -19.71 10.03
CA ASN A 71 -2.21 -18.52 10.85
C ASN A 71 -1.93 -18.87 12.32
N ARG A 72 -2.60 -19.87 12.90
CA ARG A 72 -2.29 -20.36 14.26
C ARG A 72 -0.88 -20.94 14.34
N LEU A 73 -0.48 -21.75 13.36
CA LEU A 73 0.87 -22.32 13.30
C LEU A 73 1.93 -21.24 13.17
N ILE A 74 1.73 -20.25 12.29
CA ILE A 74 2.65 -19.11 12.14
C ILE A 74 2.80 -18.37 13.47
N LYS A 75 1.71 -18.12 14.21
CA LYS A 75 1.78 -17.46 15.53
C LYS A 75 2.56 -18.26 16.57
N VAL A 76 2.51 -19.59 16.51
CA VAL A 76 3.30 -20.47 17.39
C VAL A 76 4.79 -20.43 17.02
N LEU A 77 5.11 -20.50 15.72
CA LEU A 77 6.49 -20.53 15.22
C LEU A 77 7.19 -19.15 15.15
N ASN A 78 6.43 -18.07 15.28
CA ASN A 78 6.94 -16.71 15.29
C ASN A 78 6.42 -15.98 16.53
N PRO A 79 7.03 -16.20 17.71
CA PRO A 79 6.51 -15.66 18.95
C PRO A 79 6.61 -14.13 19.00
N GLY A 80 5.53 -13.51 19.48
CA GLY A 80 5.44 -12.07 19.63
C GLY A 80 4.48 -11.71 20.75
N LYS A 81 4.72 -10.57 21.41
CA LYS A 81 3.87 -10.06 22.48
C LYS A 81 2.99 -8.94 21.95
N PRO A 82 1.65 -9.15 21.83
CA PRO A 82 0.75 -8.13 21.28
C PRO A 82 0.65 -6.88 22.16
N GLU A 83 1.01 -6.95 23.45
CA GLU A 83 0.93 -5.84 24.41
C GLU A 83 2.01 -4.77 24.20
N ILE A 84 3.11 -5.12 23.52
CA ILE A 84 4.23 -4.19 23.27
C ILE A 84 3.89 -3.21 22.13
N PHE A 85 2.95 -3.59 21.25
CA PHE A 85 2.56 -2.72 20.14
C PHE A 85 1.93 -1.42 20.68
N PRO A 86 2.33 -0.22 20.18
CA PRO A 86 1.82 1.08 20.65
C PRO A 86 0.38 1.32 20.17
N PHE A 87 -0.57 0.61 20.77
CA PHE A 87 -1.97 0.55 20.35
C PHE A 87 -2.62 1.94 20.41
N ASP A 88 -2.33 2.71 21.45
CA ASP A 88 -2.92 4.01 21.74
C ASP A 88 -2.44 5.15 20.81
N SER A 89 -1.37 4.92 20.05
CA SER A 89 -0.91 5.89 19.04
C SER A 89 -1.79 5.92 17.78
N LEU A 90 -2.63 4.89 17.56
CA LEU A 90 -3.48 4.75 16.38
C LEU A 90 -4.96 5.00 16.70
N THR A 91 -5.69 5.65 15.78
CA THR A 91 -7.15 5.80 15.88
C THR A 91 -7.88 4.48 15.64
N ALA A 92 -9.14 4.37 16.06
CA ALA A 92 -9.95 3.17 15.82
C ALA A 92 -10.05 2.79 14.33
N ILE A 93 -10.15 3.80 13.43
CA ILE A 93 -10.23 3.58 11.98
C ILE A 93 -8.90 3.03 11.44
N GLU A 94 -7.77 3.58 11.90
CA GLU A 94 -6.44 3.10 11.51
C GLU A 94 -6.17 1.68 12.01
N ARG A 95 -6.58 1.36 13.25
CA ARG A 95 -6.50 0.01 13.80
C ARG A 95 -7.31 -1.00 12.98
N CYS A 96 -8.55 -0.67 12.63
CA CYS A 96 -9.38 -1.53 11.78
C CYS A 96 -8.80 -1.65 10.37
N THR A 97 -8.32 -0.56 9.78
CA THR A 97 -7.68 -0.58 8.46
C THR A 97 -6.45 -1.49 8.47
N LEU A 98 -5.60 -1.39 9.50
CA LEU A 98 -4.40 -2.22 9.65
C LEU A 98 -4.77 -3.70 9.75
N HIS A 99 -5.77 -4.04 10.56
CA HIS A 99 -6.29 -5.41 10.65
C HIS A 99 -6.73 -5.95 9.29
N HIS A 100 -7.55 -5.20 8.55
CA HIS A 100 -8.03 -5.59 7.22
C HIS A 100 -6.92 -5.63 6.15
N ALA A 101 -5.87 -4.83 6.29
CA ALA A 101 -4.76 -4.78 5.33
C ALA A 101 -3.83 -6.00 5.44
N ILE A 102 -3.73 -6.63 6.62
CA ILE A 102 -2.75 -7.73 6.86
C ILE A 102 -3.40 -9.10 7.13
N SER A 103 -4.71 -9.14 7.36
CA SER A 103 -5.45 -10.37 7.67
C SER A 103 -6.07 -10.95 6.41
N ASN A 104 -5.59 -12.12 6.00
CA ASN A 104 -6.04 -12.79 4.78
C ASN A 104 -7.35 -13.51 5.05
N THR A 105 -8.37 -13.18 4.27
CA THR A 105 -9.70 -13.81 4.36
C THR A 105 -10.43 -13.62 3.05
N ILE A 106 -11.05 -14.69 2.56
CA ILE A 106 -11.91 -14.65 1.38
C ILE A 106 -13.35 -14.82 1.85
N MET A 107 -14.15 -13.76 1.70
CA MET A 107 -15.58 -13.79 1.99
C MET A 107 -16.38 -14.11 0.73
N LYS A 108 -17.12 -15.21 0.74
CA LYS A 108 -18.05 -15.61 -0.32
C LYS A 108 -19.48 -15.37 0.18
N GLU A 109 -20.24 -14.52 -0.51
CA GLU A 109 -21.69 -14.40 -0.26
C GLU A 109 -22.41 -15.58 -0.93
N SER A 110 -23.37 -16.19 -0.23
CA SER A 110 -24.06 -17.44 -0.55
C SER A 110 -25.03 -17.33 -1.74
N SER A 111 -24.50 -17.06 -2.94
CA SER A 111 -25.28 -16.96 -4.18
C SER A 111 -24.79 -18.01 -5.18
N HIS A 112 -25.64 -19.00 -5.45
CA HIS A 112 -25.32 -20.20 -6.23
C HIS A 112 -25.21 -19.99 -7.76
N ASP A 113 -25.38 -18.78 -8.30
CA ASP A 113 -25.61 -18.61 -9.76
C ASP A 113 -24.96 -17.39 -10.45
N THR A 114 -23.90 -16.77 -9.91
CA THR A 114 -23.38 -15.48 -10.45
C THR A 114 -21.92 -15.43 -10.91
N ASN A 115 -21.32 -16.57 -11.25
CA ASN A 115 -19.92 -16.65 -11.69
C ASN A 115 -19.61 -15.86 -12.99
N LEU A 116 -20.59 -15.73 -13.91
CA LEU A 116 -20.41 -15.01 -15.18
C LEU A 116 -20.36 -13.47 -15.03
N LEU A 117 -20.97 -12.91 -13.97
CA LEU A 117 -21.11 -11.46 -13.82
C LEU A 117 -19.78 -10.78 -13.41
N CYS A 118 -18.97 -11.45 -12.59
CA CYS A 118 -17.72 -10.91 -12.06
C CYS A 118 -16.60 -10.80 -13.10
N GLU A 119 -16.57 -11.70 -14.10
CA GLU A 119 -15.61 -11.64 -15.20
C GLU A 119 -15.86 -10.44 -16.13
N GLU A 120 -17.13 -10.16 -16.45
CA GLU A 120 -17.52 -9.04 -17.33
C GLU A 120 -17.32 -7.66 -16.68
N ILE A 121 -17.63 -7.52 -15.39
CA ILE A 121 -17.46 -6.25 -14.65
C ILE A 121 -15.98 -5.88 -14.56
N GLY A 122 -15.10 -6.85 -14.30
CA GLY A 122 -13.66 -6.64 -14.22
C GLY A 122 -13.04 -6.11 -15.52
N GLN A 123 -13.69 -6.30 -16.68
CA GLN A 123 -13.25 -5.76 -17.97
C GLN A 123 -13.80 -4.33 -18.23
N LYS A 124 -15.00 -4.01 -17.71
CA LYS A 124 -15.71 -2.73 -17.94
C LYS A 124 -15.31 -1.60 -16.98
N LEU A 125 -14.66 -1.90 -15.86
CA LEU A 125 -14.19 -0.92 -14.85
C LEU A 125 -13.06 0.03 -15.32
N THR A 126 -12.66 -0.05 -16.59
CA THR A 126 -11.82 0.99 -17.22
C THR A 126 -12.59 2.30 -17.48
N THR A 127 -13.91 2.31 -17.28
CA THR A 127 -14.77 3.49 -17.44
C THR A 127 -15.71 3.64 -16.25
N ASN A 128 -15.88 4.89 -15.78
CA ASN A 128 -16.66 5.36 -14.61
C ASN A 128 -18.12 4.83 -14.54
N SER A 129 -18.31 3.55 -14.31
CA SER A 129 -19.62 2.91 -14.18
C SER A 129 -19.78 2.33 -12.78
N ILE A 130 -20.73 2.88 -12.04
CA ILE A 130 -21.18 2.36 -10.74
C ILE A 130 -22.11 1.19 -11.08
N PHE A 131 -21.62 -0.04 -10.98
CA PHE A 131 -22.50 -1.20 -11.11
C PHE A 131 -23.23 -1.40 -9.77
N ALA A 132 -24.55 -1.51 -9.81
CA ALA A 132 -25.39 -1.76 -8.64
C ALA A 132 -25.22 -3.20 -8.10
N ASP A 133 -24.67 -4.11 -8.91
CA ASP A 133 -24.66 -5.56 -8.68
C ASP A 133 -23.25 -6.15 -8.39
N LEU A 134 -22.30 -5.37 -7.85
CA LEU A 134 -21.01 -5.92 -7.38
C LEU A 134 -21.14 -6.80 -6.12
N TRP A 135 -22.32 -6.87 -5.53
CA TRP A 135 -22.55 -7.50 -4.22
C TRP A 135 -22.19 -9.00 -4.18
N ASN A 136 -22.27 -9.71 -5.31
CA ASN A 136 -22.10 -11.16 -5.33
C ASN A 136 -20.67 -11.66 -5.61
N CYS A 137 -19.69 -10.80 -5.89
CA CYS A 137 -18.33 -11.26 -6.15
C CYS A 137 -17.60 -11.59 -4.84
N PRO A 138 -16.80 -12.68 -4.77
CA PRO A 138 -15.99 -12.97 -3.60
C PRO A 138 -15.06 -11.81 -3.27
N LYS A 139 -15.02 -11.42 -2.00
CA LYS A 139 -14.21 -10.30 -1.49
C LYS A 139 -12.97 -10.86 -0.81
N GLU A 140 -11.81 -10.36 -1.19
CA GLU A 140 -10.54 -10.72 -0.56
C GLU A 140 -10.05 -9.57 0.34
N TYR A 141 -9.75 -9.92 1.59
CA TYR A 141 -9.10 -9.05 2.57
C TYR A 141 -7.64 -9.47 2.76
N GLY A 142 -6.84 -8.62 3.39
CA GLY A 142 -5.40 -8.86 3.56
C GLY A 142 -4.58 -8.46 2.35
N VAL A 143 -5.15 -7.64 1.46
CA VAL A 143 -4.50 -7.17 0.24
C VAL A 143 -4.46 -5.65 0.16
N ILE A 144 -3.40 -5.11 -0.46
CA ILE A 144 -3.23 -3.68 -0.70
C ILE A 144 -2.77 -3.41 -2.13
N LEU A 145 -3.08 -2.21 -2.63
CA LEU A 145 -2.61 -1.72 -3.91
C LEU A 145 -1.23 -1.04 -3.77
N THR A 146 -0.29 -1.48 -4.60
CA THR A 146 1.01 -0.82 -4.81
C THR A 146 1.11 -0.28 -6.25
N PRO A 147 2.08 0.60 -6.56
CA PRO A 147 2.36 1.02 -7.93
C PRO A 147 2.66 -0.13 -8.90
N TYR A 148 3.03 -1.30 -8.38
CA TYR A 148 3.43 -2.48 -9.16
C TYR A 148 2.39 -3.61 -9.14
N GLY A 149 1.21 -3.36 -8.55
CA GLY A 149 0.11 -4.32 -8.47
C GLY A 149 -0.39 -4.56 -7.05
N THR A 150 -1.36 -5.47 -6.94
CA THR A 150 -1.93 -5.89 -5.65
C THR A 150 -1.03 -6.94 -4.98
N ILE A 151 -0.81 -6.81 -3.68
CA ILE A 151 -0.01 -7.75 -2.87
C ILE A 151 -0.72 -8.06 -1.55
N ALA A 152 -0.35 -9.17 -0.90
CA ALA A 152 -0.68 -9.46 0.48
C ALA A 152 0.46 -9.03 1.44
N PRO A 153 0.38 -7.87 2.13
CA PRO A 153 1.49 -7.38 2.94
C PRO A 153 1.63 -8.16 4.26
N GLY A 154 0.60 -8.89 4.69
CA GLY A 154 0.65 -9.73 5.89
C GLY A 154 1.75 -10.80 5.82
N ALA A 155 1.93 -11.44 4.65
CA ALA A 155 2.99 -12.42 4.43
C ALA A 155 4.38 -11.78 4.47
N ILE A 156 4.53 -10.57 3.92
CA ILE A 156 5.81 -9.83 3.91
C ILE A 156 6.24 -9.46 5.33
N ILE A 157 5.33 -8.85 6.11
CA ILE A 157 5.61 -8.51 7.51
C ILE A 157 5.88 -9.80 8.32
N GLY A 158 5.13 -10.86 8.02
CA GLY A 158 5.32 -12.21 8.56
C GLY A 158 6.73 -12.75 8.33
N ALA A 159 7.20 -12.72 7.08
CA ALA A 159 8.51 -13.23 6.70
C ALA A 159 9.66 -12.38 7.26
N ILE A 160 9.49 -11.05 7.35
CA ILE A 160 10.46 -10.18 8.04
C ILE A 160 10.58 -10.59 9.51
N ALA A 161 9.44 -10.77 10.20
CA ALA A 161 9.42 -11.19 11.60
C ALA A 161 10.04 -12.59 11.77
N ALA A 162 9.70 -13.53 10.89
CA ALA A 162 10.23 -14.90 10.90
C ALA A 162 11.73 -14.94 10.58
N SER A 163 12.23 -14.12 9.65
CA SER A 163 13.66 -14.07 9.30
C SER A 163 14.52 -13.52 10.45
N LEU A 164 14.01 -12.51 11.18
CA LEU A 164 14.66 -11.97 12.40
C LEU A 164 14.50 -12.89 13.63
N GLN A 165 13.65 -13.91 13.53
CA GLN A 165 13.43 -14.95 14.54
C GLN A 165 13.47 -16.32 13.88
N HIS A 166 14.51 -16.57 13.08
CA HIS A 166 14.58 -17.77 12.26
C HIS A 166 14.50 -19.03 13.13
N GLN A 167 13.57 -19.91 12.80
CA GLN A 167 13.35 -21.18 13.50
C GLN A 167 13.10 -22.29 12.48
N THR A 168 13.79 -23.41 12.69
CA THR A 168 13.52 -24.67 11.99
C THR A 168 13.15 -25.72 13.03
N ILE A 169 11.96 -26.32 12.89
CA ILE A 169 11.43 -27.25 13.88
C ILE A 169 11.16 -28.60 13.21
N SER A 170 11.50 -29.69 13.90
CA SER A 170 11.15 -31.03 13.44
C SER A 170 9.64 -31.25 13.57
N LEU A 171 9.03 -31.92 12.58
CA LEU A 171 7.58 -32.22 12.60
C LEU A 171 7.12 -32.90 13.91
N ASN A 172 7.96 -33.78 14.46
CA ASN A 172 7.68 -34.49 15.71
C ASN A 172 7.51 -33.56 16.92
N GLU A 173 8.24 -32.45 16.95
CA GLU A 173 8.14 -31.47 18.03
C GLU A 173 6.87 -30.62 17.86
N ILE A 174 6.51 -30.28 16.62
CA ILE A 174 5.29 -29.51 16.32
C ILE A 174 4.05 -30.28 16.77
N PHE A 175 3.94 -31.59 16.48
CA PHE A 175 2.80 -32.40 16.93
C PHE A 175 2.64 -32.44 18.46
N ASN A 176 3.73 -32.25 19.21
CA ASN A 176 3.70 -32.23 20.68
C ASN A 176 3.41 -30.84 21.27
N ILE A 177 3.79 -29.76 20.60
CA ILE A 177 3.58 -28.37 21.07
C ILE A 177 2.10 -27.97 21.08
N THR A 178 1.30 -28.64 20.27
CA THR A 178 -0.02 -28.20 19.87
C THR A 178 -1.08 -29.27 20.08
N GLU A 179 -0.99 -30.02 21.18
CA GLU A 179 -2.11 -30.83 21.65
C GLU A 179 -3.38 -29.98 21.48
N ARG A 180 -4.31 -30.46 20.62
CA ARG A 180 -5.65 -29.87 20.52
C ARG A 180 -6.10 -29.65 21.95
N PRO A 181 -6.67 -28.49 22.34
CA PRO A 181 -7.29 -28.38 23.64
C PRO A 181 -8.30 -29.52 23.72
N SER A 182 -7.94 -30.54 24.50
CA SER A 182 -8.82 -31.63 24.82
C SER A 182 -9.93 -30.95 25.60
N THR A 183 -11.13 -30.97 25.03
CA THR A 183 -12.34 -30.75 25.80
C THR A 183 -12.48 -31.93 26.78
N ILE A 184 -11.63 -31.96 27.79
CA ILE A 184 -11.80 -32.71 29.03
C ILE A 184 -11.40 -31.73 30.13
N ASP A 185 -12.08 -30.60 30.16
CA ASP A 185 -12.28 -29.94 31.44
C ASP A 185 -13.28 -30.84 32.17
N GLY A 186 -12.83 -31.43 33.28
CA GLY A 186 -13.61 -32.33 34.10
C GLY A 186 -14.78 -31.58 34.72
N MET A 187 -15.86 -31.44 33.97
CA MET A 187 -17.15 -30.98 34.47
C MET A 187 -17.92 -32.22 34.91
N ASP A 188 -17.87 -32.46 36.22
CA ASP A 188 -18.63 -33.47 36.93
C ASP A 188 -20.13 -33.13 36.82
N TYR A 189 -20.77 -33.64 35.76
CA TYR A 189 -22.22 -33.73 35.66
C TYR A 189 -22.62 -35.19 35.84
N PRO A 190 -23.46 -35.52 36.83
CA PRO A 190 -24.00 -36.85 36.95
C PRO A 190 -25.02 -37.08 35.83
N ASP A 191 -24.85 -38.21 35.15
CA ASP A 191 -25.89 -39.01 34.49
C ASP A 191 -26.71 -38.37 33.36
N GLN A 192 -26.33 -38.68 32.12
CA GLN A 192 -27.18 -39.44 31.17
C GLN A 192 -26.52 -39.52 29.78
N VAL A 193 -25.73 -40.58 29.54
CA VAL A 193 -25.65 -41.23 28.22
C VAL A 193 -25.41 -42.73 28.43
N ASP A 194 -26.39 -43.54 28.03
CA ASP A 194 -26.31 -44.99 27.95
C ASP A 194 -25.29 -45.42 26.89
N PHE A 195 -24.05 -45.72 27.27
CA PHE A 195 -23.20 -46.77 26.67
C PHE A 195 -21.87 -46.82 27.44
N ILE A 196 -21.83 -47.63 28.50
CA ILE A 196 -20.57 -47.93 29.22
C ILE A 196 -19.99 -49.20 28.59
N LEU A 197 -19.02 -49.04 27.70
CA LEU A 197 -18.12 -50.13 27.32
C LEU A 197 -17.20 -50.44 28.52
N PRO A 198 -17.12 -51.70 28.98
CA PRO A 198 -16.24 -52.08 30.07
C PRO A 198 -14.79 -51.71 29.77
N ARG A 199 -14.08 -51.16 30.76
CA ARG A 199 -12.66 -50.76 30.63
C ARG A 199 -11.74 -51.92 30.21
N SER A 200 -12.17 -53.16 30.42
CA SER A 200 -11.50 -54.39 29.98
C SER A 200 -11.63 -54.66 28.47
N GLU A 201 -12.61 -54.06 27.80
CA GLU A 201 -12.84 -54.15 26.35
C GLU A 201 -12.32 -52.92 25.59
N MET A 202 -11.81 -51.91 26.30
CA MET A 202 -11.06 -50.83 25.68
C MET A 202 -9.77 -51.40 25.09
N ILE A 203 -9.69 -51.45 23.76
CA ILE A 203 -8.42 -51.57 23.06
C ILE A 203 -7.61 -50.32 23.42
N HIS A 204 -6.70 -50.45 24.40
CA HIS A 204 -5.71 -49.42 24.77
C HIS A 204 -4.59 -49.27 23.73
N ALA A 205 -4.72 -49.89 22.56
CA ALA A 205 -4.00 -49.39 21.42
C ALA A 205 -4.52 -47.97 21.15
N ARG A 206 -3.78 -46.96 21.64
CA ARG A 206 -3.64 -45.69 20.92
C ARG A 206 -3.71 -46.05 19.45
N SER A 207 -4.56 -45.41 18.66
CA SER A 207 -4.58 -45.57 17.20
C SER A 207 -3.23 -45.12 16.63
N MET A 208 -2.20 -45.90 16.87
CA MET A 208 -0.86 -45.79 16.31
C MET A 208 -0.98 -46.28 14.88
N SER A 209 -1.29 -45.35 13.99
CA SER A 209 -0.71 -45.37 12.66
C SER A 209 -0.22 -43.98 12.23
N TYR A 210 -0.06 -43.04 13.17
CA TYR A 210 0.45 -41.69 12.87
C TYR A 210 1.96 -41.69 12.56
N LEU A 211 2.70 -42.58 13.21
CA LEU A 211 4.15 -42.69 13.06
C LEU A 211 4.59 -43.37 11.74
N SER A 212 3.68 -43.89 10.91
CA SER A 212 4.05 -44.60 9.66
C SER A 212 4.21 -43.72 8.43
N PHE A 213 3.86 -42.42 8.49
CA PHE A 213 4.21 -41.46 7.42
C PHE A 213 5.62 -40.87 7.57
N LEU A 214 6.33 -41.16 8.68
CA LEU A 214 7.61 -40.61 9.12
C LEU A 214 8.85 -41.06 8.31
N GLY A 215 8.73 -41.21 6.99
CA GLY A 215 9.86 -41.62 6.14
C GLY A 215 10.92 -40.54 5.93
N LEU A 216 10.71 -39.31 6.40
CA LEU A 216 11.64 -38.20 6.22
C LEU A 216 11.69 -37.34 7.48
N ASN A 217 12.89 -37.18 8.07
CA ASN A 217 13.18 -36.14 9.05
C ASN A 217 13.17 -34.78 8.34
N VAL A 218 11.99 -34.26 7.98
CA VAL A 218 11.87 -32.94 7.35
C VAL A 218 11.73 -31.90 8.45
N ASN A 219 12.52 -30.83 8.37
CA ASN A 219 12.39 -29.68 9.24
C ASN A 219 11.55 -28.61 8.54
N LEU A 220 10.59 -28.03 9.26
CA LEU A 220 9.80 -26.92 8.77
C LEU A 220 10.45 -25.60 9.21
N ASP A 221 10.68 -24.72 8.23
CA ASP A 221 11.17 -23.37 8.44
C ASP A 221 10.00 -22.38 8.56
N ASN A 222 10.03 -21.53 9.59
CA ASN A 222 8.96 -20.57 9.86
C ASN A 222 8.82 -19.49 8.78
N VAL A 223 9.89 -19.13 8.07
CA VAL A 223 9.85 -18.20 6.93
C VAL A 223 9.08 -18.82 5.76
N TRP A 224 9.36 -20.09 5.46
CA TRP A 224 8.69 -20.81 4.37
C TRP A 224 7.22 -21.09 4.66
N LEU A 225 6.87 -21.45 5.91
CA LEU A 225 5.46 -21.61 6.31
C LEU A 225 4.67 -20.30 6.14
N THR A 226 5.30 -19.16 6.42
CA THR A 226 4.67 -17.83 6.36
C THR A 226 4.51 -17.31 4.93
N THR A 227 5.16 -17.97 3.95
CA THR A 227 5.18 -17.56 2.54
C THR A 227 4.62 -18.68 1.66
N ILE A 228 5.14 -18.83 0.44
CA ILE A 228 4.56 -19.62 -0.64
C ILE A 228 4.43 -21.11 -0.30
N ALA A 229 5.33 -21.67 0.51
CA ALA A 229 5.22 -23.09 0.89
C ALA A 229 3.98 -23.34 1.76
N GLY A 230 3.57 -22.36 2.58
CA GLY A 230 2.33 -22.42 3.35
C GLY A 230 1.09 -22.33 2.47
N ASP A 231 1.08 -21.42 1.48
CA ASP A 231 -0.02 -21.28 0.52
C ASP A 231 -0.18 -22.53 -0.35
N LEU A 232 0.92 -23.07 -0.88
CA LEU A 232 0.90 -24.32 -1.64
C LEU A 232 0.45 -25.50 -0.78
N ALA A 233 0.79 -25.51 0.51
CA ALA A 233 0.34 -26.54 1.42
C ALA A 233 -1.18 -26.50 1.65
N GLU A 234 -1.77 -25.31 1.72
CA GLU A 234 -3.24 -25.15 1.74
C GLU A 234 -3.87 -25.69 0.45
N ILE A 235 -3.26 -25.44 -0.72
CA ILE A 235 -3.73 -26.02 -1.99
C ILE A 235 -3.66 -27.55 -1.96
N VAL A 236 -2.54 -28.13 -1.53
CA VAL A 236 -2.35 -29.59 -1.46
C VAL A 236 -3.41 -30.23 -0.55
N VAL A 237 -3.71 -29.59 0.59
CA VAL A 237 -4.64 -30.13 1.59
C VAL A 237 -6.10 -29.91 1.19
N HIS A 238 -6.47 -28.73 0.69
CA HIS A 238 -7.86 -28.38 0.41
C HIS A 238 -8.31 -28.73 -1.02
N GLN A 239 -7.44 -28.58 -2.02
CA GLN A 239 -7.77 -28.86 -3.41
C GLN A 239 -7.25 -30.22 -3.87
N GLY A 240 -6.08 -30.66 -3.40
CA GLY A 240 -5.44 -31.91 -3.83
C GLY A 240 -6.37 -33.14 -3.81
N PRO A 241 -7.09 -33.43 -2.70
CA PRO A 241 -8.01 -34.56 -2.62
C PRO A 241 -9.22 -34.48 -3.58
N ILE A 242 -9.57 -33.28 -4.06
CA ILE A 242 -10.76 -33.05 -4.88
C ILE A 242 -10.41 -32.95 -6.37
N LEU A 243 -9.35 -32.20 -6.69
CA LEU A 243 -8.97 -31.86 -8.06
C LEU A 243 -7.77 -32.65 -8.59
N GLY A 244 -6.95 -33.25 -7.70
CA GLY A 244 -5.72 -33.94 -8.10
C GLY A 244 -4.81 -33.03 -8.93
N ALA A 245 -4.39 -33.47 -10.12
CA ALA A 245 -3.53 -32.69 -11.00
C ALA A 245 -4.17 -31.40 -11.58
N ASN A 246 -5.47 -31.20 -11.40
CA ASN A 246 -6.22 -30.04 -11.90
C ASN A 246 -6.34 -28.90 -10.88
N MET A 247 -5.54 -28.90 -9.82
CA MET A 247 -5.44 -27.79 -8.86
C MET A 247 -5.30 -26.42 -9.56
N GLU A 248 -6.02 -25.43 -9.06
CA GLU A 248 -6.06 -24.06 -9.57
C GLU A 248 -5.34 -23.12 -8.59
N LEU A 249 -4.58 -22.16 -9.12
CA LEU A 249 -3.88 -21.17 -8.32
C LEU A 249 -3.77 -19.83 -9.04
N GLY A 250 -3.55 -18.76 -8.26
CA GLY A 250 -3.32 -17.43 -8.81
C GLY A 250 -4.58 -16.74 -9.32
N ALA A 251 -5.71 -16.99 -8.65
CA ALA A 251 -6.96 -16.26 -8.87
C ALA A 251 -6.71 -14.75 -8.78
N ALA A 252 -7.09 -14.02 -9.82
CA ALA A 252 -6.89 -12.58 -9.91
C ALA A 252 -8.20 -11.82 -9.70
N GLY A 253 -8.10 -10.59 -9.22
CA GLY A 253 -9.24 -9.74 -8.93
C GLY A 253 -9.09 -8.31 -9.46
N PHE A 254 -9.99 -7.45 -9.02
CA PHE A 254 -10.03 -6.02 -9.34
C PHE A 254 -10.49 -5.19 -8.14
N TRP A 255 -10.03 -3.94 -8.08
CA TRP A 255 -10.44 -2.98 -7.06
C TRP A 255 -11.75 -2.30 -7.45
N ASN A 256 -12.59 -2.01 -6.46
CA ASN A 256 -13.79 -1.19 -6.65
C ASN A 256 -13.48 0.22 -7.18
N ASN A 257 -12.32 0.78 -6.81
CA ASN A 257 -11.80 2.05 -7.30
C ASN A 257 -10.26 2.01 -7.18
N THR A 258 -9.54 2.36 -8.23
CA THR A 258 -8.06 2.33 -8.23
C THR A 258 -7.42 3.56 -7.54
N MET A 259 -8.13 4.69 -7.47
CA MET A 259 -7.69 5.91 -6.78
C MET A 259 -7.98 5.84 -5.28
N ARG A 260 -9.05 5.14 -4.89
CA ARG A 260 -9.47 4.92 -3.49
C ARG A 260 -9.83 3.44 -3.29
N PRO A 261 -8.83 2.54 -3.29
CA PRO A 261 -9.07 1.10 -3.16
C PRO A 261 -9.65 0.77 -1.81
N HIS A 262 -10.92 0.39 -1.74
CA HIS A 262 -11.57 -0.02 -0.48
C HIS A 262 -11.78 -1.54 -0.45
N VAL A 263 -12.30 -2.11 -1.53
CA VAL A 263 -12.66 -3.53 -1.60
C VAL A 263 -12.02 -4.15 -2.84
N TYR A 264 -11.37 -5.29 -2.65
CA TYR A 264 -10.83 -6.12 -3.73
C TYR A 264 -11.76 -7.30 -3.98
N TYR A 265 -12.20 -7.44 -5.23
CA TYR A 265 -13.09 -8.50 -5.68
C TYR A 265 -12.33 -9.50 -6.52
N LEU A 266 -12.50 -10.78 -6.24
CA LEU A 266 -11.92 -11.87 -7.02
C LEU A 266 -12.80 -12.18 -8.24
N LYS A 267 -12.16 -12.47 -9.37
CA LYS A 267 -12.83 -13.08 -10.52
C LYS A 267 -13.03 -14.55 -10.17
N SER A 268 -14.28 -15.02 -10.20
CA SER A 268 -14.58 -16.43 -9.90
C SER A 268 -13.85 -17.31 -10.92
N SER A 269 -13.09 -18.30 -10.45
CA SER A 269 -12.63 -19.38 -11.31
C SER A 269 -13.83 -20.26 -11.71
N LYS A 270 -13.66 -21.08 -12.77
CA LYS A 270 -14.71 -21.97 -13.28
C LYS A 270 -15.23 -22.93 -12.20
N ASP A 271 -14.33 -23.35 -11.30
CA ASP A 271 -14.61 -24.34 -10.26
C ASP A 271 -14.76 -23.70 -8.85
N GLY A 272 -14.54 -22.39 -8.72
CA GLY A 272 -14.80 -21.63 -7.51
C GLY A 272 -13.78 -21.81 -6.38
N TYR A 273 -12.59 -22.35 -6.68
CA TYR A 273 -11.48 -22.48 -5.74
C TYR A 273 -10.61 -21.21 -5.76
N LEU A 274 -10.34 -20.66 -4.58
CA LEU A 274 -9.69 -19.36 -4.42
C LEU A 274 -8.48 -19.44 -3.47
N ASP A 275 -7.93 -20.64 -3.24
CA ASP A 275 -6.73 -20.81 -2.41
C ASP A 275 -5.49 -20.33 -3.20
N ALA A 276 -4.53 -19.68 -2.52
CA ALA A 276 -3.35 -19.03 -3.10
C ALA A 276 -3.68 -18.05 -4.23
N THR A 277 -4.25 -16.90 -3.87
CA THR A 277 -4.60 -15.87 -4.86
C THR A 277 -3.35 -15.26 -5.50
N ARG A 278 -3.52 -14.53 -6.61
CA ARG A 278 -2.39 -13.81 -7.22
C ARG A 278 -1.74 -12.82 -6.25
N ALA A 279 -2.53 -12.17 -5.39
CA ALA A 279 -2.02 -11.18 -4.45
C ALA A 279 -1.17 -11.83 -3.35
N GLU A 280 -1.60 -13.00 -2.85
CA GLU A 280 -0.84 -13.81 -1.89
C GLU A 280 0.46 -14.30 -2.51
N ILE A 281 0.41 -14.94 -3.69
CA ILE A 281 1.60 -15.46 -4.38
C ILE A 281 2.64 -14.35 -4.64
N VAL A 282 2.21 -13.17 -5.10
CA VAL A 282 3.12 -12.05 -5.33
C VAL A 282 3.71 -11.53 -4.03
N GLY A 283 2.88 -11.42 -2.98
CA GLY A 283 3.32 -11.04 -1.64
C GLY A 283 4.35 -12.02 -1.07
N ASP A 284 4.14 -13.32 -1.25
CA ASP A 284 5.00 -14.39 -0.76
C ASP A 284 6.36 -14.44 -1.44
N ILE A 285 6.40 -14.21 -2.76
CA ILE A 285 7.67 -14.12 -3.50
C ILE A 285 8.45 -12.89 -3.03
N ASP A 286 7.79 -11.73 -2.91
CA ASP A 286 8.42 -10.52 -2.40
C ASP A 286 8.92 -10.71 -0.96
N ALA A 287 8.14 -11.41 -0.14
CA ALA A 287 8.46 -11.76 1.24
C ALA A 287 9.72 -12.62 1.34
N LEU A 288 9.86 -13.67 0.50
CA LEU A 288 11.05 -14.52 0.46
C LEU A 288 12.30 -13.76 -0.03
N ILE A 289 12.15 -12.91 -1.05
CA ILE A 289 13.24 -12.06 -1.53
C ILE A 289 13.71 -11.16 -0.38
N ILE A 290 12.79 -10.45 0.29
CA ILE A 290 13.12 -9.59 1.42
C ILE A 290 13.77 -10.39 2.56
N ALA A 291 13.21 -11.55 2.91
CA ALA A 291 13.67 -12.36 4.03
C ALA A 291 15.14 -12.79 3.92
N ASN A 292 15.65 -13.01 2.69
CA ASN A 292 17.04 -13.36 2.44
C ASN A 292 18.03 -12.25 2.81
N TYR A 293 17.61 -10.99 2.78
CA TYR A 293 18.49 -9.84 3.01
C TYR A 293 18.16 -9.07 4.31
N VAL A 294 17.02 -9.31 4.96
CA VAL A 294 16.63 -8.56 6.17
C VAL A 294 17.68 -8.63 7.28
N ASN A 295 18.30 -9.79 7.50
CA ASN A 295 19.35 -9.93 8.51
C ASN A 295 20.60 -9.12 8.17
N THR A 296 20.99 -9.01 6.90
CA THR A 296 22.14 -8.17 6.49
C THR A 296 21.78 -6.70 6.66
N TRP A 297 20.61 -6.27 6.17
CA TRP A 297 20.17 -4.88 6.29
C TRP A 297 20.08 -4.42 7.74
N VAL A 298 19.51 -5.21 8.65
CA VAL A 298 19.39 -4.81 10.07
C VAL A 298 20.77 -4.70 10.74
N ASN A 299 21.76 -5.48 10.31
CA ASN A 299 23.12 -5.37 10.83
C ASN A 299 23.89 -4.17 10.25
N ASP A 300 23.66 -3.86 8.97
CA ASP A 300 24.33 -2.75 8.28
C ASP A 300 23.75 -1.38 8.66
N PHE A 301 22.44 -1.31 8.88
CA PHE A 301 21.73 -0.11 9.31
C PHE A 301 21.55 -0.12 10.84
N ASN A 302 22.29 0.75 11.55
CA ASN A 302 22.20 0.91 13.02
C ASN A 302 20.77 1.13 13.59
N SER A 303 19.81 1.57 12.76
CA SER A 303 18.44 1.85 13.20
C SER A 303 17.40 1.70 12.07
N LEU A 304 17.40 0.55 11.39
CA LEU A 304 16.40 0.27 10.35
C LEU A 304 14.99 0.10 10.93
N ARG A 305 13.97 0.55 10.21
CA ARG A 305 12.55 0.45 10.58
C ARG A 305 11.76 -0.40 9.60
N LEU A 306 10.65 -0.99 10.06
CA LEU A 306 9.80 -1.83 9.21
C LEU A 306 9.22 -1.00 8.06
N SER A 307 8.76 0.23 8.34
CA SER A 307 8.24 1.11 7.30
C SER A 307 9.29 1.49 6.25
N GLN A 308 10.57 1.54 6.63
CA GLN A 308 11.67 1.85 5.70
C GLN A 308 11.96 0.68 4.76
N ILE A 309 11.97 -0.56 5.27
CA ILE A 309 12.15 -1.77 4.44
C ILE A 309 11.06 -1.82 3.36
N LEU A 310 9.80 -1.65 3.78
CA LEU A 310 8.65 -1.69 2.87
C LEU A 310 8.70 -0.54 1.84
N ASP A 311 8.99 0.69 2.28
CA ASP A 311 9.05 1.85 1.39
C ASP A 311 10.19 1.71 0.36
N MET A 312 11.39 1.30 0.80
CA MET A 312 12.53 1.14 -0.10
C MET A 312 12.33 0.00 -1.10
N TYR A 313 11.82 -1.16 -0.69
CA TYR A 313 11.61 -2.30 -1.59
C TYR A 313 10.59 -2.01 -2.70
N TYR A 314 9.49 -1.32 -2.35
CA TYR A 314 8.46 -0.85 -3.28
C TYR A 314 8.75 0.54 -3.87
N SER A 315 10.00 1.01 -3.80
CA SER A 315 10.44 2.23 -4.48
C SER A 315 11.12 1.92 -5.82
N ASN A 316 11.23 2.95 -6.67
CA ASN A 316 12.02 2.84 -7.90
C ASN A 316 13.53 2.75 -7.64
N GLU A 317 14.00 3.24 -6.49
CA GLU A 317 15.43 3.28 -6.13
C GLU A 317 15.90 1.93 -5.60
N GLY A 318 15.04 1.23 -4.86
CA GLY A 318 15.36 -0.03 -4.20
C GLY A 318 16.15 0.17 -2.92
N ILE A 319 16.58 -0.94 -2.34
CA ILE A 319 17.53 -0.97 -1.24
C ILE A 319 18.91 -1.14 -1.87
N THR A 320 19.75 -0.11 -1.73
CA THR A 320 21.12 -0.08 -2.27
C THR A 320 22.11 -0.14 -1.11
N VAL A 321 22.56 -1.34 -0.80
CA VAL A 321 23.55 -1.61 0.25
C VAL A 321 24.62 -2.49 -0.36
N HIS A 322 25.89 -2.11 -0.23
CA HIS A 322 27.05 -2.89 -0.68
C HIS A 322 26.93 -3.47 -2.11
N ASP A 323 26.56 -2.62 -3.08
CA ASP A 323 26.39 -2.94 -4.52
C ASP A 323 25.21 -3.87 -4.89
N GLU A 324 24.43 -4.34 -3.92
CA GLU A 324 23.19 -5.07 -4.17
C GLU A 324 22.04 -4.07 -4.42
N ASN A 325 21.34 -4.22 -5.55
CA ASN A 325 20.14 -3.44 -5.85
C ASN A 325 18.90 -4.33 -5.73
N VAL A 326 18.45 -4.51 -4.49
CA VAL A 326 17.25 -5.30 -4.19
C VAL A 326 16.03 -4.39 -4.32
N LYS A 327 15.24 -4.66 -5.36
CA LYS A 327 14.01 -3.94 -5.67
C LYS A 327 13.03 -4.85 -6.37
N ILE A 328 11.75 -4.49 -6.29
CA ILE A 328 10.67 -5.18 -6.99
C ILE A 328 10.92 -5.35 -8.50
N CYS A 329 11.57 -4.39 -9.16
CA CYS A 329 11.93 -4.50 -10.58
C CYS A 329 12.80 -5.72 -10.91
N ASN A 330 13.63 -6.12 -9.96
CA ASN A 330 14.58 -7.21 -10.09
C ASN A 330 14.01 -8.54 -9.58
N ARG A 331 12.70 -8.60 -9.25
CA ARG A 331 12.01 -9.80 -8.75
C ARG A 331 12.30 -11.02 -9.63
N LYS A 332 12.27 -10.87 -10.95
CA LYS A 332 12.58 -11.96 -11.90
C LYS A 332 13.97 -12.56 -11.67
N ASN A 333 14.97 -11.70 -11.48
CA ASN A 333 16.34 -12.14 -11.30
C ASN A 333 16.52 -12.75 -9.91
N ALA A 334 15.91 -12.14 -8.88
CA ALA A 334 15.97 -12.62 -7.51
C ALA A 334 15.16 -13.91 -7.27
N PHE A 335 14.17 -14.22 -8.11
CA PHE A 335 13.28 -15.36 -7.92
C PHE A 335 14.01 -16.70 -7.89
N ALA A 336 14.98 -16.92 -8.78
CA ALA A 336 15.70 -18.19 -8.86
C ALA A 336 16.51 -18.47 -7.58
N ASP A 337 17.06 -17.42 -6.98
CA ASP A 337 17.85 -17.52 -5.75
C ASP A 337 16.95 -17.56 -4.50
N ALA A 338 15.83 -16.82 -4.52
CA ALA A 338 14.90 -16.75 -3.39
C ALA A 338 13.96 -17.96 -3.30
N VAL A 339 13.62 -18.60 -4.43
CA VAL A 339 12.67 -19.71 -4.48
C VAL A 339 13.24 -20.93 -5.22
N PRO A 340 14.26 -21.62 -4.67
CA PRO A 340 14.76 -22.87 -5.25
C PRO A 340 13.68 -23.95 -5.22
N LYS A 341 13.43 -24.59 -6.37
CA LYS A 341 12.36 -25.61 -6.51
C LYS A 341 12.51 -26.78 -5.53
N THR A 342 13.74 -27.19 -5.22
CA THR A 342 14.01 -28.29 -4.28
C THR A 342 13.59 -27.96 -2.85
N ILE A 343 13.99 -26.78 -2.36
CA ILE A 343 13.62 -26.31 -1.02
C ILE A 343 12.10 -26.06 -0.96
N LEU A 344 11.53 -25.47 -2.01
CA LEU A 344 10.09 -25.25 -2.09
C LEU A 344 9.32 -26.57 -1.94
N TYR A 345 9.76 -27.64 -2.59
CA TYR A 345 9.15 -28.96 -2.46
C TYR A 345 9.22 -29.49 -1.03
N GLU A 346 10.41 -29.49 -0.43
CA GLU A 346 10.62 -30.00 0.93
C GLU A 346 9.77 -29.25 1.96
N GLN A 347 9.74 -27.92 1.86
CA GLN A 347 8.98 -27.07 2.78
C GLN A 347 7.47 -27.18 2.54
N THR A 348 7.02 -27.29 1.29
CA THR A 348 5.60 -27.53 0.98
C THR A 348 5.14 -28.88 1.50
N TYR A 349 5.96 -29.92 1.38
CA TYR A 349 5.68 -31.25 1.93
C TYR A 349 5.51 -31.19 3.46
N ALA A 350 6.48 -30.58 4.16
CA ALA A 350 6.45 -30.43 5.61
C ALA A 350 5.22 -29.64 6.09
N ALA A 351 4.94 -28.50 5.46
CA ALA A 351 3.78 -27.68 5.79
C ALA A 351 2.46 -28.41 5.50
N SER A 352 2.37 -29.13 4.38
CA SER A 352 1.17 -29.90 4.00
C SER A 352 0.88 -31.03 4.99
N ASP A 353 1.91 -31.71 5.49
CA ASP A 353 1.76 -32.83 6.42
C ASP A 353 1.14 -32.35 7.74
N ILE A 354 1.66 -31.23 8.25
CA ILE A 354 1.12 -30.58 9.45
C ILE A 354 -0.30 -30.08 9.18
N LEU A 355 -0.55 -29.37 8.08
CA LEU A 355 -1.90 -28.87 7.79
C LEU A 355 -2.91 -29.99 7.62
N ALA A 356 -2.54 -31.10 6.97
CA ALA A 356 -3.38 -32.29 6.85
C ALA A 356 -3.72 -32.88 8.22
N TYR A 357 -2.75 -32.95 9.14
CA TYR A 357 -2.94 -33.39 10.52
C TYR A 357 -4.06 -32.62 11.22
N TYR A 358 -3.98 -31.29 11.21
CA TYR A 358 -4.93 -30.46 11.92
C TYR A 358 -6.33 -30.47 11.31
N ASN A 359 -6.38 -30.49 9.98
CA ASN A 359 -7.64 -30.59 9.23
C ASN A 359 -8.25 -32.00 9.28
N SER A 360 -7.60 -32.98 9.90
CA SER A 360 -8.04 -34.38 9.92
C SER A 360 -8.20 -34.97 8.52
N ILE A 361 -7.41 -34.49 7.56
CA ILE A 361 -7.42 -34.96 6.17
C ILE A 361 -6.43 -36.12 6.07
N ARG A 362 -6.87 -37.24 5.48
CA ARG A 362 -6.09 -38.46 5.39
C ARG A 362 -5.78 -38.81 3.96
N PHE A 363 -4.50 -38.93 3.64
CA PHE A 363 -4.02 -39.52 2.40
C PHE A 363 -3.86 -41.04 2.57
N THR A 364 -4.18 -41.79 1.53
CA THR A 364 -4.15 -43.27 1.56
C THR A 364 -2.74 -43.84 1.59
N SER A 365 -1.77 -43.15 0.96
CA SER A 365 -0.35 -43.53 1.00
C SER A 365 0.59 -42.31 0.91
N PRO A 366 1.85 -42.45 1.37
CA PRO A 366 2.88 -41.41 1.22
C PRO A 366 3.19 -41.04 -0.23
N GLU A 367 3.05 -41.97 -1.16
CA GLU A 367 3.33 -41.77 -2.59
C GLU A 367 2.29 -40.84 -3.21
N ILE A 368 1.00 -41.05 -2.92
CA ILE A 368 -0.07 -40.16 -3.38
C ILE A 368 0.13 -38.76 -2.82
N PHE A 369 0.50 -38.66 -1.54
CA PHE A 369 0.75 -37.36 -0.91
C PHE A 369 1.92 -36.62 -1.59
N LYS A 370 3.03 -37.31 -1.85
CA LYS A 370 4.17 -36.75 -2.61
C LYS A 370 3.75 -36.29 -4.00
N GLN A 371 2.95 -37.08 -4.72
CA GLN A 371 2.44 -36.72 -6.04
C GLN A 371 1.57 -35.44 -6.00
N MET A 372 0.76 -35.25 -4.96
CA MET A 372 -0.02 -34.02 -4.81
C MET A 372 0.87 -32.80 -4.58
N VAL A 373 1.91 -32.94 -3.75
CA VAL A 373 2.91 -31.87 -3.56
C VAL A 373 3.65 -31.56 -4.86
N ASP A 374 4.07 -32.59 -5.60
CA ASP A 374 4.72 -32.43 -6.92
C ASP A 374 3.83 -31.63 -7.87
N HIS A 375 2.54 -32.00 -7.98
CA HIS A 375 1.59 -31.29 -8.81
C HIS A 375 1.42 -29.82 -8.41
N ALA A 376 1.31 -29.51 -7.12
CA ALA A 376 1.17 -28.13 -6.65
C ALA A 376 2.43 -27.29 -6.97
N VAL A 377 3.62 -27.81 -6.69
CA VAL A 377 4.90 -27.13 -6.94
C VAL A 377 5.16 -26.94 -8.43
N ASP A 378 4.85 -27.95 -9.26
CA ASP A 378 4.98 -27.85 -10.72
C ASP A 378 4.02 -26.81 -11.30
N LYS A 379 2.76 -26.80 -10.86
CA LYS A 379 1.77 -25.82 -11.28
C LYS A 379 2.19 -24.41 -10.90
N PHE A 380 2.67 -24.21 -9.68
CA PHE A 380 3.23 -22.93 -9.23
C PHE A 380 4.41 -22.49 -10.09
N SER A 381 5.35 -23.39 -10.34
CA SER A 381 6.54 -23.10 -11.16
C SER A 381 6.17 -22.66 -12.57
N VAL A 382 5.18 -23.32 -13.19
CA VAL A 382 4.65 -22.94 -14.51
C VAL A 382 3.95 -21.58 -14.45
N TYR A 383 3.10 -21.35 -13.44
CA TYR A 383 2.36 -20.11 -13.27
C TYR A 383 3.30 -18.91 -13.07
N ALA A 384 4.27 -19.02 -12.16
CA ALA A 384 5.21 -17.96 -11.85
C ALA A 384 5.99 -17.54 -13.11
N ASN A 385 6.56 -18.51 -13.83
CA ASN A 385 7.30 -18.26 -15.07
C ASN A 385 6.43 -17.65 -16.19
N SER A 386 5.16 -18.06 -16.29
CA SER A 386 4.29 -17.64 -17.39
C SER A 386 3.59 -16.29 -17.15
N TYR A 387 3.31 -15.93 -15.89
CA TYR A 387 2.43 -14.79 -15.57
C TYR A 387 3.02 -13.75 -14.60
N LEU A 388 4.04 -14.10 -13.83
CA LEU A 388 4.63 -13.19 -12.83
C LEU A 388 6.00 -12.65 -13.25
N LEU A 389 6.80 -13.48 -13.92
CA LEU A 389 8.17 -13.17 -14.31
C LEU A 389 8.31 -12.69 -15.76
N THR A 390 7.21 -12.28 -16.40
CA THR A 390 7.15 -11.88 -17.81
C THR A 390 7.33 -10.38 -18.06
N GLU A 391 7.01 -9.51 -17.10
CA GLU A 391 7.05 -8.05 -17.31
C GLU A 391 8.19 -7.35 -16.56
N PHE A 392 8.88 -6.42 -17.25
CA PHE A 392 9.67 -5.38 -16.58
C PHE A 392 8.71 -4.37 -15.98
N LEU A 393 8.49 -4.46 -14.67
CA LEU A 393 7.49 -3.65 -13.95
C LEU A 393 7.85 -2.17 -13.82
N CYS A 394 9.11 -1.79 -14.05
CA CYS A 394 9.60 -0.47 -13.68
C CYS A 394 9.63 0.49 -14.87
N ARG A 395 8.73 1.48 -14.80
CA ARG A 395 8.73 2.66 -15.66
C ARG A 395 9.72 3.71 -15.12
N ASP A 396 9.98 4.73 -15.94
CA ASP A 396 10.86 5.84 -15.58
C ASP A 396 10.54 6.43 -14.21
N LYS A 397 11.60 6.86 -13.50
CA LYS A 397 11.52 7.44 -12.15
C LYS A 397 10.45 8.53 -12.10
N LYS A 398 9.36 8.28 -11.38
CA LYS A 398 8.40 9.32 -11.00
C LYS A 398 9.06 10.18 -9.94
N LEU A 399 9.48 11.39 -10.33
CA LEU A 399 9.92 12.40 -9.39
C LEU A 399 8.72 12.81 -8.53
N HIS A 400 8.91 13.07 -7.25
CA HIS A 400 7.86 13.63 -6.41
C HIS A 400 8.29 15.03 -5.98
N PRO A 401 7.40 16.04 -6.07
CA PRO A 401 7.72 17.37 -5.56
C PRO A 401 7.72 17.35 -4.02
N GLN A 402 8.50 18.23 -3.41
CA GLN A 402 8.48 18.49 -1.96
C GLN A 402 7.88 19.88 -1.73
N ILE A 403 6.56 19.93 -1.59
CA ILE A 403 5.79 21.16 -1.49
C ILE A 403 4.76 21.11 -0.35
N GLU A 404 4.28 22.28 0.06
CA GLU A 404 3.11 22.45 0.91
C GLU A 404 1.96 22.98 0.05
N ALA A 405 1.04 22.09 -0.33
CA ALA A 405 -0.07 22.41 -1.22
C ALA A 405 -1.32 22.82 -0.41
N LEU A 406 -1.77 24.05 -0.59
CA LEU A 406 -3.00 24.60 -0.02
C LEU A 406 -4.06 24.66 -1.13
N ILE A 407 -5.09 23.83 -1.04
CA ILE A 407 -6.03 23.64 -2.15
C ILE A 407 -7.42 24.14 -1.78
N ALA A 408 -8.01 24.98 -2.64
CA ALA A 408 -9.38 25.44 -2.52
C ALA A 408 -10.18 25.09 -3.77
N PHE A 409 -11.48 24.81 -3.63
CA PHE A 409 -12.35 24.46 -4.77
C PHE A 409 -13.72 25.13 -4.69
N ASP A 410 -14.27 25.49 -5.86
CA ASP A 410 -15.54 26.20 -6.01
C ASP A 410 -16.79 25.30 -5.98
N GLY A 411 -16.59 23.98 -6.05
CA GLY A 411 -17.64 22.98 -6.04
C GLY A 411 -18.31 22.72 -7.39
N ALA A 412 -17.78 23.25 -8.48
CA ALA A 412 -18.30 23.04 -9.84
C ALA A 412 -18.29 21.56 -10.27
N TRP A 413 -17.35 20.76 -9.75
CA TRP A 413 -17.29 19.33 -10.02
C TRP A 413 -18.14 18.53 -9.04
N ALA A 414 -18.66 17.39 -9.50
CA ALA A 414 -19.37 16.45 -8.65
C ALA A 414 -18.47 15.95 -7.50
N LYS A 415 -19.11 15.63 -6.35
CA LYS A 415 -18.40 15.20 -5.13
C LYS A 415 -17.44 14.05 -5.40
N GLU A 416 -17.90 12.98 -6.05
CA GLU A 416 -17.09 11.79 -6.34
C GLU A 416 -15.87 12.09 -7.23
N HIS A 417 -16.03 12.94 -8.25
CA HIS A 417 -14.92 13.34 -9.12
C HIS A 417 -13.88 14.16 -8.35
N THR A 418 -14.34 15.06 -7.48
CA THR A 418 -13.47 15.88 -6.63
C THR A 418 -12.70 15.02 -5.62
N MET A 419 -13.37 14.04 -4.99
CA MET A 419 -12.72 13.09 -4.07
C MET A 419 -11.67 12.22 -4.78
N ASN A 420 -11.97 11.76 -5.99
CA ASN A 420 -11.04 10.99 -6.83
C ASN A 420 -9.83 11.83 -7.27
N LEU A 421 -10.06 13.11 -7.61
CA LEU A 421 -8.97 14.04 -7.91
C LEU A 421 -8.06 14.24 -6.69
N PHE A 422 -8.63 14.52 -5.52
CA PHE A 422 -7.84 14.69 -4.31
C PHE A 422 -7.07 13.43 -3.92
N ALA A 423 -7.67 12.25 -4.09
CA ALA A 423 -6.96 10.98 -3.92
C ALA A 423 -5.76 10.85 -4.86
N THR A 424 -5.93 11.24 -6.13
CA THR A 424 -4.83 11.26 -7.11
C THR A 424 -3.76 12.28 -6.75
N LEU A 425 -4.14 13.45 -6.22
CA LEU A 425 -3.19 14.48 -5.78
C LEU A 425 -2.40 14.05 -4.54
N ILE A 426 -3.01 13.32 -3.60
CA ILE A 426 -2.29 12.71 -2.48
C ILE A 426 -1.16 11.82 -3.01
N ASP A 427 -1.45 11.05 -4.07
CA ASP A 427 -0.49 10.17 -4.71
C ASP A 427 0.60 10.93 -5.47
N ASP A 428 0.22 11.85 -6.36
CA ASP A 428 1.14 12.59 -7.21
C ASP A 428 2.05 13.56 -6.45
N LEU A 429 1.56 14.17 -5.36
CA LEU A 429 2.34 15.09 -4.53
C LEU A 429 3.24 14.37 -3.51
N ASP A 430 3.08 13.06 -3.34
CA ASP A 430 3.75 12.32 -2.26
C ASP A 430 3.44 12.89 -0.88
N ILE A 431 2.16 12.98 -0.51
CA ILE A 431 1.77 13.40 0.84
C ILE A 431 2.19 12.33 1.83
N SER A 432 3.29 12.58 2.52
CA SER A 432 3.91 11.65 3.46
C SER A 432 4.84 12.40 4.42
N MET A 433 5.28 11.71 5.48
CA MET A 433 6.22 12.26 6.47
C MET A 433 7.53 12.79 5.84
N TYR A 434 7.97 12.21 4.72
CA TYR A 434 9.21 12.58 4.03
C TYR A 434 9.00 13.34 2.71
N GLY A 435 7.74 13.47 2.27
CA GLY A 435 7.36 14.13 1.04
C GLY A 435 6.71 15.50 1.27
N SER A 436 5.56 15.70 0.64
CA SER A 436 4.80 16.95 0.65
C SER A 436 3.75 17.01 1.78
N LYS A 437 3.21 18.21 1.97
CA LYS A 437 2.07 18.50 2.84
C LYS A 437 0.87 18.95 2.01
N MET A 438 -0.33 18.68 2.51
CA MET A 438 -1.58 19.08 1.87
C MET A 438 -2.54 19.66 2.90
N GLY A 439 -3.16 20.78 2.56
CA GLY A 439 -4.34 21.32 3.24
C GLY A 439 -5.46 21.58 2.24
N ILE A 440 -6.70 21.42 2.66
CA ILE A 440 -7.89 21.63 1.82
C ILE A 440 -8.82 22.63 2.48
N LEU A 441 -9.23 23.63 1.71
CA LEU A 441 -10.09 24.74 2.11
C LEU A 441 -11.43 24.65 1.37
N HIS A 442 -12.50 24.98 2.08
CA HIS A 442 -13.81 25.18 1.49
C HIS A 442 -13.84 26.51 0.75
N GLY A 443 -13.98 26.48 -0.59
CA GLY A 443 -13.79 27.68 -1.41
C GLY A 443 -14.80 28.81 -1.15
N GLN A 444 -15.97 28.53 -0.59
CA GLN A 444 -16.97 29.55 -0.29
C GLN A 444 -16.78 30.20 1.09
N SER A 445 -16.39 29.41 2.10
CA SER A 445 -16.34 29.87 3.51
C SER A 445 -14.91 30.11 4.01
N GLY A 446 -13.89 29.66 3.29
CA GLY A 446 -12.50 29.65 3.74
C GLY A 446 -12.22 28.65 4.87
N GLN A 447 -13.19 27.85 5.31
CA GLN A 447 -12.97 26.89 6.40
C GLN A 447 -12.04 25.76 5.96
N TRP A 448 -11.10 25.37 6.82
CA TRP A 448 -10.30 24.15 6.62
C TRP A 448 -11.17 22.90 6.66
N LEU A 449 -11.25 22.21 5.52
CA LEU A 449 -11.82 20.87 5.40
C LEU A 449 -10.78 19.80 5.77
N LEU A 450 -9.51 20.11 5.52
CA LEU A 450 -8.36 19.36 5.97
C LEU A 450 -7.28 20.37 6.39
N ASN A 451 -6.94 20.40 7.68
CA ASN A 451 -5.78 21.14 8.15
C ASN A 451 -4.51 20.59 7.49
N VAL A 452 -3.52 21.46 7.28
CA VAL A 452 -2.27 21.09 6.61
C VAL A 452 -1.62 19.88 7.30
N THR A 453 -1.52 18.78 6.57
CA THR A 453 -1.03 17.49 7.08
C THR A 453 -0.01 16.86 6.15
N ASN A 454 0.87 16.04 6.71
CA ASN A 454 1.78 15.14 6.01
C ASN A 454 1.38 13.66 6.16
N SER A 455 0.17 13.38 6.68
CA SER A 455 -0.34 12.03 6.87
C SER A 455 -1.38 11.70 5.79
N PRO A 456 -1.10 10.73 4.91
CA PRO A 456 -2.06 10.28 3.91
C PRO A 456 -3.30 9.65 4.55
N SER A 457 -3.20 8.97 5.70
CA SER A 457 -4.38 8.40 6.36
C SER A 457 -5.37 9.50 6.80
N LEU A 458 -4.86 10.60 7.36
CA LEU A 458 -5.67 11.77 7.73
C LEU A 458 -6.25 12.46 6.50
N ALA A 459 -5.48 12.57 5.42
CA ALA A 459 -5.94 13.18 4.17
C ALA A 459 -7.09 12.37 3.53
N TYR A 460 -6.97 11.05 3.43
CA TYR A 460 -8.05 10.19 2.94
C TYR A 460 -9.27 10.18 3.86
N TYR A 461 -9.06 10.21 5.18
CA TYR A 461 -10.15 10.35 6.13
C TYR A 461 -10.93 11.66 5.90
N ALA A 462 -10.24 12.79 5.77
CA ALA A 462 -10.89 14.07 5.50
C ALA A 462 -11.67 14.06 4.17
N ILE A 463 -11.09 13.50 3.10
CA ILE A 463 -11.77 13.34 1.81
C ILE A 463 -13.04 12.50 1.95
N SER A 464 -13.02 11.41 2.71
CA SER A 464 -14.21 10.57 2.93
C SER A 464 -15.35 11.32 3.63
N ASN A 465 -14.99 12.28 4.49
CA ASN A 465 -15.95 13.08 5.23
C ASN A 465 -16.64 14.15 4.36
N PHE A 466 -16.20 14.35 3.10
CA PHE A 466 -16.87 15.26 2.17
C PHE A 466 -18.30 14.84 1.81
N THR A 467 -18.66 13.59 2.11
CA THR A 467 -20.04 13.12 2.04
C THR A 467 -20.96 13.85 3.03
N ASN A 468 -20.44 14.31 4.17
CA ASN A 468 -21.21 14.93 5.25
C ASN A 468 -21.15 16.48 5.25
N ILE A 469 -20.39 17.10 4.36
CA ILE A 469 -20.25 18.57 4.30
C ILE A 469 -21.29 19.22 3.36
N SER A 470 -21.61 20.48 3.64
CA SER A 470 -22.24 21.36 2.66
C SER A 470 -21.27 21.59 1.51
N TRP A 471 -21.69 21.29 0.28
CA TRP A 471 -20.82 21.45 -0.89
C TRP A 471 -20.73 22.93 -1.29
N PRO A 472 -19.55 23.45 -1.64
CA PRO A 472 -19.43 24.83 -2.08
C PRO A 472 -20.20 25.05 -3.38
N THR A 473 -20.75 26.25 -3.54
CA THR A 473 -21.53 26.64 -4.75
C THR A 473 -20.79 27.65 -5.63
N HIS A 474 -19.85 28.38 -5.03
CA HIS A 474 -19.00 29.37 -5.68
C HIS A 474 -17.71 29.54 -4.87
N LEU A 475 -16.68 30.10 -5.49
CA LEU A 475 -15.45 30.49 -4.82
C LEU A 475 -15.55 31.93 -4.31
N ASN A 476 -15.34 32.13 -3.01
CA ASN A 476 -14.99 33.43 -2.46
C ASN A 476 -13.47 33.50 -2.28
N LEU A 477 -12.80 34.05 -3.29
CA LEU A 477 -11.35 34.07 -3.34
C LEU A 477 -10.73 34.98 -2.28
N LEU A 478 -11.41 36.08 -1.92
CA LEU A 478 -10.93 36.99 -0.86
C LEU A 478 -10.88 36.28 0.49
N VAL A 479 -11.97 35.61 0.90
CA VAL A 479 -12.03 34.87 2.17
C VAL A 479 -11.04 33.71 2.19
N THR A 480 -10.93 32.98 1.07
CA THR A 480 -9.98 31.87 0.95
C THR A 480 -8.54 32.35 1.06
N MET A 481 -8.18 33.45 0.38
CA MET A 481 -6.82 34.00 0.43
C MET A 481 -6.48 34.65 1.76
N ASP A 482 -7.44 35.29 2.43
CA ASP A 482 -7.24 35.81 3.78
C ASP A 482 -6.95 34.67 4.77
N THR A 483 -7.67 33.54 4.64
CA THR A 483 -7.39 32.34 5.44
C THR A 483 -5.97 31.81 5.18
N VAL A 484 -5.56 31.73 3.90
CA VAL A 484 -4.19 31.31 3.54
C VAL A 484 -3.16 32.27 4.12
N TYR A 485 -3.39 33.58 4.01
CA TYR A 485 -2.49 34.60 4.55
C TYR A 485 -2.32 34.45 6.07
N ASN A 486 -3.42 34.28 6.80
CA ASN A 486 -3.41 34.11 8.25
C ASN A 486 -2.65 32.84 8.67
N TYR A 487 -2.91 31.71 8.01
CA TYR A 487 -2.17 30.46 8.25
C TYR A 487 -0.67 30.61 7.99
N LEU A 488 -0.30 31.28 6.89
CA LEU A 488 1.09 31.49 6.55
C LEU A 488 1.80 32.37 7.59
N ASN A 489 1.16 33.47 8.02
CA ASN A 489 1.68 34.34 9.08
C ASN A 489 1.92 33.55 10.39
N GLU A 490 0.92 32.80 10.87
CA GLU A 490 1.04 31.99 12.09
C GLU A 490 2.15 30.94 11.98
N THR A 491 2.26 30.28 10.81
CA THR A 491 3.30 29.27 10.55
C THR A 491 4.69 29.89 10.62
N TRP A 492 4.89 31.08 10.06
CA TRP A 492 6.18 31.74 10.07
C TRP A 492 6.53 32.34 11.43
N GLU A 493 5.55 32.88 12.17
CA GLU A 493 5.75 33.32 13.55
C GLU A 493 6.21 32.15 14.42
N THR A 494 5.55 31.00 14.31
CA THR A 494 5.92 29.77 15.02
C THR A 494 7.32 29.31 14.66
N LYS A 495 7.68 29.31 13.37
CA LYS A 495 9.03 28.93 12.91
C LYS A 495 10.10 29.90 13.40
N GLY A 496 9.78 31.20 13.44
CA GLY A 496 10.62 32.24 14.00
C GLY A 496 10.91 32.00 15.48
N GLN A 497 9.88 31.68 16.27
CA GLN A 497 10.02 31.32 17.68
C GLN A 497 10.87 30.05 17.88
N GLN A 498 10.67 29.04 17.03
CA GLN A 498 11.42 27.77 17.08
C GLN A 498 12.83 27.87 16.48
N HIS A 499 13.24 29.04 15.97
CA HIS A 499 14.54 29.25 15.30
C HIS A 499 14.79 28.25 14.15
N THR A 500 13.73 27.82 13.47
CA THR A 500 13.82 26.88 12.34
C THR A 500 14.01 27.64 11.03
N ILE A 501 15.05 27.27 10.27
CA ILE A 501 15.36 27.89 8.97
C ILE A 501 14.93 26.94 7.85
N GLY A 502 14.17 27.46 6.89
CA GLY A 502 13.72 26.72 5.72
C GLY A 502 12.30 26.15 5.83
N SER A 503 11.66 26.00 4.68
CA SER A 503 10.34 25.37 4.55
C SER A 503 10.24 24.65 3.22
N LEU A 504 9.26 23.75 3.11
CA LEU A 504 8.79 23.28 1.81
C LEU A 504 8.34 24.48 0.96
N GLY A 505 8.45 24.35 -0.36
CA GLY A 505 7.87 25.32 -1.28
C GLY A 505 6.36 25.34 -1.11
N GLN A 506 5.76 26.49 -0.83
CA GLN A 506 4.31 26.59 -0.67
C GLN A 506 3.65 26.71 -2.05
N VAL A 507 2.47 26.13 -2.24
CA VAL A 507 1.71 26.25 -3.48
C VAL A 507 0.24 26.39 -3.12
N VAL A 508 -0.44 27.40 -3.68
CA VAL A 508 -1.90 27.55 -3.55
C VAL A 508 -2.55 27.11 -4.85
N LEU A 509 -3.35 26.06 -4.79
CA LEU A 509 -4.09 25.53 -5.93
C LEU A 509 -5.56 25.91 -5.80
N ILE A 510 -6.10 26.58 -6.82
CA ILE A 510 -7.50 26.98 -6.85
C ILE A 510 -8.18 26.24 -8.01
N LEU A 511 -9.14 25.38 -7.65
CA LEU A 511 -9.94 24.58 -8.55
C LEU A 511 -11.29 25.28 -8.76
N ALA A 512 -11.36 26.17 -9.76
CA ALA A 512 -12.50 27.07 -9.89
C ALA A 512 -12.94 27.31 -11.35
N PRO A 513 -13.42 26.27 -12.07
CA PRO A 513 -13.72 26.37 -13.49
C PRO A 513 -14.91 27.28 -13.82
N LEU A 514 -15.82 27.57 -12.89
CA LEU A 514 -17.01 28.38 -13.15
C LEU A 514 -16.96 29.78 -12.52
N THR A 515 -15.86 30.12 -11.87
CA THR A 515 -15.77 31.38 -11.10
C THR A 515 -15.48 32.57 -12.01
N GLN A 516 -16.32 33.61 -11.92
CA GLN A 516 -16.08 34.91 -12.52
C GLN A 516 -15.60 35.87 -11.44
N ILE A 517 -14.43 36.50 -11.65
CA ILE A 517 -13.83 37.46 -10.72
C ILE A 517 -14.06 38.86 -11.28
N SER A 518 -14.61 39.77 -10.46
CA SER A 518 -14.79 41.17 -10.86
C SER A 518 -13.47 41.96 -10.86
N GLU A 519 -13.38 43.06 -11.61
CA GLU A 519 -12.16 43.88 -11.67
C GLU A 519 -11.75 44.44 -10.29
N ILE A 520 -12.73 44.76 -9.43
CA ILE A 520 -12.50 45.28 -8.07
C ILE A 520 -11.90 44.20 -7.16
N GLU A 521 -12.45 42.97 -7.23
CA GLU A 521 -11.91 41.83 -6.50
C GLU A 521 -10.50 41.51 -6.98
N GLN A 522 -10.26 41.53 -8.29
CA GLN A 522 -8.95 41.29 -8.87
C GLN A 522 -7.89 42.26 -8.32
N GLN A 523 -8.19 43.57 -8.25
CA GLN A 523 -7.28 44.57 -7.69
C GLN A 523 -7.00 44.31 -6.20
N THR A 524 -8.02 43.93 -5.45
CA THR A 524 -7.90 43.63 -4.01
C THR A 524 -7.04 42.40 -3.77
N ILE A 525 -7.25 41.34 -4.55
CA ILE A 525 -6.45 40.11 -4.49
C ILE A 525 -5.00 40.41 -4.87
N LEU A 526 -4.75 41.17 -5.95
CA LEU A 526 -3.39 41.55 -6.34
C LEU A 526 -2.68 42.35 -5.24
N LYS A 527 -3.40 43.19 -4.50
CA LYS A 527 -2.84 43.90 -3.34
C LYS A 527 -2.45 42.91 -2.23
N LEU A 528 -3.34 41.98 -1.88
CA LEU A 528 -3.06 40.95 -0.87
C LEU A 528 -1.86 40.07 -1.26
N LEU A 529 -1.75 39.67 -2.53
CA LEU A 529 -0.59 38.92 -3.03
C LEU A 529 0.71 39.70 -2.92
N ARG A 530 0.68 41.01 -3.17
CA ARG A 530 1.85 41.89 -2.97
C ARG A 530 2.21 42.00 -1.50
N GLU A 531 1.22 42.07 -0.60
CA GLU A 531 1.44 42.09 0.85
C GLU A 531 2.03 40.77 1.34
N ILE A 532 1.50 39.62 0.91
CA ILE A 532 2.10 38.30 1.18
C ILE A 532 3.56 38.28 0.72
N ARG A 533 3.83 38.74 -0.52
CA ARG A 533 5.20 38.79 -1.05
C ARG A 533 6.12 39.73 -0.26
N HIS A 534 5.58 40.82 0.28
CA HIS A 534 6.35 41.81 1.02
C HIS A 534 6.72 41.35 2.42
N HIS A 535 5.76 40.77 3.15
CA HIS A 535 5.97 40.25 4.49
C HIS A 535 6.82 38.98 4.47
N HIS A 536 6.77 38.26 3.36
CA HIS A 536 7.43 36.96 3.21
C HIS A 536 8.38 36.98 2.02
N PRO A 537 9.39 37.87 2.07
CA PRO A 537 10.31 38.05 0.97
C PRO A 537 11.18 36.79 0.85
N VAL A 538 11.25 36.29 -0.37
CA VAL A 538 12.32 35.39 -0.79
C VAL A 538 13.67 35.96 -0.34
N PRO A 539 14.54 35.22 0.37
CA PRO A 539 15.83 35.74 0.79
C PRO A 539 16.61 36.30 -0.42
N ARG A 540 16.88 37.60 -0.43
CA ARG A 540 17.62 38.29 -1.52
C ARG A 540 19.10 37.91 -1.59
N THR A 541 19.60 37.12 -0.65
CA THR A 541 21.03 36.87 -0.39
C THR A 541 21.77 35.94 -1.35
N LEU A 542 21.17 35.50 -2.46
CA LEU A 542 21.85 34.68 -3.49
C LEU A 542 21.64 35.24 -4.91
N ARG A 543 21.96 36.52 -5.13
CA ARG A 543 22.36 36.98 -6.46
C ARG A 543 23.89 36.93 -6.51
N PRO A 544 24.53 36.25 -7.48
CA PRO A 544 25.89 36.62 -7.81
C PRO A 544 25.85 38.09 -8.23
N VAL A 545 26.66 38.91 -7.56
CA VAL A 545 26.82 40.31 -7.92
C VAL A 545 27.47 40.34 -9.29
N LEU A 546 26.69 40.64 -10.32
CA LEU A 546 27.23 41.12 -11.59
C LEU A 546 26.52 42.42 -11.95
N LYS A 547 27.27 43.51 -11.72
CA LYS A 547 27.00 44.84 -12.28
C LYS A 547 27.16 44.78 -13.80
N PHE A 548 26.47 45.71 -14.47
CA PHE A 548 26.48 46.06 -15.90
C PHE A 548 25.63 45.12 -16.78
N ALA A 549 24.61 45.57 -17.51
CA ALA A 549 24.56 46.78 -18.32
C ALA A 549 23.25 47.58 -18.16
N THR A 550 23.43 48.89 -18.24
CA THR A 550 22.41 49.91 -18.44
C THR A 550 21.71 49.71 -19.78
N ASN A 551 20.44 49.33 -19.76
CA ASN A 551 19.38 49.93 -20.57
C ASN A 551 18.03 49.38 -20.10
N SER A 552 17.22 50.28 -19.55
CA SER A 552 15.85 50.07 -19.12
C SER A 552 14.95 49.77 -20.31
N SER A 553 14.16 48.67 -20.21
CA SER A 553 12.72 48.60 -20.54
C SER A 553 12.22 47.20 -20.97
N MET A 554 13.01 46.13 -20.90
CA MET A 554 12.58 44.84 -21.47
C MET A 554 12.93 43.60 -20.65
N PHE A 555 12.77 43.67 -19.33
CA PHE A 555 12.78 42.48 -18.47
C PHE A 555 11.55 42.54 -17.56
N LYS A 556 10.55 41.70 -17.86
CA LYS A 556 9.53 41.33 -16.88
C LYS A 556 10.17 40.34 -15.92
N ASP A 557 10.09 40.60 -14.62
CA ASP A 557 10.47 39.64 -13.59
C ASP A 557 9.64 38.35 -13.79
N GLU A 558 10.32 37.21 -13.97
CA GLU A 558 9.74 35.89 -14.30
C GLU A 558 9.00 35.21 -13.12
N MET A 559 8.10 35.92 -12.42
CA MET A 559 7.27 35.36 -11.33
C MET A 559 5.79 35.77 -11.42
N GLU A 560 5.25 35.86 -12.64
CA GLU A 560 3.81 36.00 -12.88
C GLU A 560 3.34 34.97 -13.91
N ASP A 561 3.14 33.72 -13.48
CA ASP A 561 2.37 32.76 -14.29
C ASP A 561 0.91 32.74 -13.82
N TYR A 562 0.18 33.79 -14.20
CA TYR A 562 -1.27 33.70 -14.38
C TYR A 562 -1.52 32.94 -15.69
N ILE A 563 -1.90 31.66 -15.60
CA ILE A 563 -2.41 30.95 -16.79
C ILE A 563 -3.87 31.37 -16.97
N SER A 564 -4.12 32.39 -17.80
CA SER A 564 -5.47 32.64 -18.33
C SER A 564 -5.74 31.66 -19.47
N LEU A 565 -6.92 31.04 -19.47
CA LEU A 565 -7.28 29.94 -20.39
C LEU A 565 -7.42 30.32 -21.86
N SER A 566 -7.26 31.59 -22.18
CA SER A 566 -7.47 32.13 -23.53
C SER A 566 -6.19 32.53 -24.26
N LYS A 567 -5.00 32.32 -23.69
CA LYS A 567 -3.74 32.67 -24.37
C LYS A 567 -2.79 31.48 -24.45
N SER A 568 -2.48 31.07 -25.68
CA SER A 568 -1.28 30.29 -25.97
C SER A 568 -0.06 31.14 -25.66
N VAL A 569 0.59 30.86 -24.53
CA VAL A 569 1.85 31.52 -24.18
C VAL A 569 2.96 30.84 -24.96
N THR A 570 3.65 31.60 -25.81
CA THR A 570 4.84 31.13 -26.53
C THR A 570 6.06 31.52 -25.70
N TYR A 571 6.73 30.52 -25.13
CA TYR A 571 7.95 30.74 -24.36
C TYR A 571 9.13 30.96 -25.32
N ILE A 572 9.93 31.99 -25.06
CA ILE A 572 11.23 32.21 -25.72
C ILE A 572 12.30 31.96 -24.66
N LEU A 573 13.03 30.87 -24.78
CA LEU A 573 14.18 30.59 -23.93
C LEU A 573 15.31 31.56 -24.29
N HIS A 574 15.82 32.30 -23.30
CA HIS A 574 16.93 33.24 -23.51
C HIS A 574 18.19 32.49 -23.99
N PRO A 575 18.84 32.90 -25.08
CA PRO A 575 19.93 32.15 -25.67
C PRO A 575 21.22 32.40 -24.89
N ARG A 576 21.98 31.34 -24.61
CA ARG A 576 23.44 31.42 -24.66
C ARG A 576 24.06 30.46 -25.67
N HIS A 577 23.32 29.55 -26.30
CA HIS A 577 23.79 28.68 -27.37
C HIS A 577 22.84 28.76 -28.59
N ILE A 578 23.40 28.68 -29.79
CA ILE A 578 23.01 29.42 -31.01
C ILE A 578 21.77 28.94 -31.78
N ASP A 579 21.04 27.90 -31.38
CA ASP A 579 19.89 27.42 -32.18
C ASP A 579 18.54 27.51 -31.46
N THR A 580 17.73 28.49 -31.88
CA THR A 580 16.39 28.74 -31.36
C THR A 580 15.35 27.82 -32.01
N LYS A 581 14.83 26.83 -31.26
CA LYS A 581 13.56 26.16 -31.62
C LYS A 581 12.41 26.75 -30.81
N LYS A 582 11.42 27.30 -31.51
CA LYS A 582 10.15 27.76 -30.95
C LYS A 582 9.20 26.56 -30.79
N THR A 583 8.62 26.37 -29.62
CA THR A 583 7.59 25.33 -29.40
C THR A 583 6.33 25.97 -28.86
N THR A 584 5.22 25.76 -29.55
CA THR A 584 3.88 26.25 -29.18
C THR A 584 3.13 25.13 -28.46
N ILE A 585 2.65 25.37 -27.24
CA ILE A 585 1.88 24.39 -26.47
C ILE A 585 0.41 24.80 -26.46
N THR A 586 -0.47 23.91 -26.92
CA THR A 586 -1.93 24.03 -26.88
C THR A 586 -2.50 23.20 -25.71
N VAL A 587 -3.40 23.78 -24.93
CA VAL A 587 -3.91 23.21 -23.67
C VAL A 587 -5.23 22.46 -23.91
N SER A 588 -5.35 21.22 -23.41
CA SER A 588 -6.58 20.41 -23.42
C SER A 588 -6.63 19.50 -22.19
N ILE A 589 -7.74 19.58 -21.45
CA ILE A 589 -7.77 19.58 -19.97
C ILE A 589 -7.60 18.21 -19.29
N PHE A 590 -7.88 17.07 -19.93
CA PHE A 590 -7.93 15.79 -19.20
C PHE A 590 -6.62 14.97 -19.20
N LYS A 591 -5.72 15.19 -20.16
CA LYS A 591 -4.39 14.53 -20.20
C LYS A 591 -3.28 15.35 -19.52
N GLN A 592 -3.59 16.60 -19.13
CA GLN A 592 -2.58 17.59 -18.82
C GLN A 592 -2.37 17.89 -17.34
N LEU A 593 -3.23 17.48 -16.39
CA LEU A 593 -2.87 17.67 -14.97
C LEU A 593 -1.60 16.90 -14.61
N HIS A 594 -1.45 15.68 -15.13
CA HIS A 594 -0.24 14.88 -14.98
C HIS A 594 0.96 15.46 -15.76
N GLN A 595 0.77 15.98 -16.97
CA GLN A 595 1.83 16.67 -17.73
C GLN A 595 2.23 18.01 -17.10
N PHE A 596 1.29 18.70 -16.48
CA PHE A 596 1.46 19.98 -15.79
C PHE A 596 2.18 19.79 -14.46
N LEU A 597 1.75 18.82 -13.65
CA LEU A 597 2.49 18.37 -12.46
C LEU A 597 3.89 17.87 -12.85
N SER A 598 4.02 17.12 -13.95
CA SER A 598 5.32 16.73 -14.51
C SER A 598 6.18 17.94 -14.94
N HIS A 599 5.56 19.00 -15.47
CA HIS A 599 6.28 20.22 -15.86
C HIS A 599 6.72 21.05 -14.66
N ILE A 600 5.88 21.13 -13.61
CA ILE A 600 6.22 21.69 -12.28
C ILE A 600 7.35 20.86 -11.67
N MET A 601 7.28 19.54 -11.72
CA MET A 601 8.33 18.65 -11.20
C MET A 601 9.67 18.84 -11.93
N LYS A 602 9.65 19.19 -13.22
CA LYS A 602 10.86 19.52 -14.02
C LYS A 602 11.43 20.90 -13.73
N SER A 603 10.58 21.91 -13.49
CA SER A 603 11.05 23.25 -13.09
C SER A 603 11.52 23.28 -11.63
N VAL A 604 11.01 22.37 -10.81
CA VAL A 604 11.41 22.17 -9.43
C VAL A 604 12.74 21.39 -9.38
N ASN A 605 12.82 20.15 -9.89
CA ASN A 605 14.05 19.35 -9.80
C ASN A 605 15.03 19.57 -10.97
N VAL A 606 15.88 20.61 -10.87
CA VAL A 606 17.09 20.68 -11.72
C VAL A 606 18.23 19.89 -11.07
N MET A 607 18.31 18.60 -11.37
CA MET A 607 19.60 17.91 -11.53
C MET A 607 19.50 16.61 -12.35
N ASN A 608 20.20 16.64 -13.50
CA ASN A 608 20.74 15.56 -14.36
C ASN A 608 20.00 14.23 -14.53
N MET A 609 19.55 13.97 -15.77
CA MET A 609 19.86 12.72 -16.48
C MET A 609 19.81 12.92 -18.00
N ASN A 610 20.99 12.85 -18.64
CA ASN A 610 21.14 12.61 -20.08
C ASN A 610 21.01 11.10 -20.33
N THR A 611 19.98 10.66 -21.05
CA THR A 611 20.08 10.04 -22.40
C THR A 611 18.74 9.37 -22.79
N ILE A 612 18.03 10.00 -23.72
CA ILE A 612 17.25 9.27 -24.74
C ILE A 612 18.12 9.28 -25.99
N LYS A 613 18.51 8.09 -26.46
CA LYS A 613 19.14 7.86 -27.76
C LYS A 613 18.11 8.22 -28.85
N LEU A 614 18.28 9.40 -29.46
CA LEU A 614 18.10 9.56 -30.90
C LEU A 614 19.50 9.54 -31.52
N SER A 615 19.63 8.89 -32.67
CA SER A 615 20.91 8.62 -33.31
C SER A 615 21.71 9.87 -33.69
N SER A 616 23.02 9.65 -33.76
CA SER A 616 24.10 10.38 -34.44
C SER A 616 24.75 11.57 -33.72
N HIS A 617 25.96 11.25 -33.25
CA HIS A 617 27.17 12.06 -33.05
C HIS A 617 27.33 13.04 -31.87
N LEU A 618 28.46 12.80 -31.21
CA LEU A 618 29.30 13.61 -30.32
C LEU A 618 29.16 13.42 -28.80
N GLU A 619 30.33 13.06 -28.27
CA GLU A 619 30.71 12.66 -26.94
C GLU A 619 30.95 13.85 -25.98
N LEU A 620 31.07 13.48 -24.71
CA LEU A 620 31.94 14.04 -23.65
C LEU A 620 31.35 15.00 -22.58
N ASN A 621 31.43 14.43 -21.37
CA ASN A 621 31.87 14.97 -20.08
C ASN A 621 30.85 15.48 -19.03
N TYR A 622 30.83 14.72 -17.93
CA TYR A 622 30.36 15.01 -16.59
C TYR A 622 31.05 16.24 -15.97
N GLN A 623 30.30 17.07 -15.22
CA GLN A 623 30.52 17.31 -13.77
C GLN A 623 29.66 18.46 -13.17
N LEU A 624 29.28 18.22 -11.90
CA LEU A 624 28.97 19.12 -10.77
C LEU A 624 27.55 19.65 -10.46
N PHE A 625 27.32 19.68 -9.14
CA PHE A 625 26.12 19.70 -8.29
C PHE A 625 25.65 21.12 -7.82
N CYS A 626 24.46 21.15 -7.17
CA CYS A 626 23.83 22.15 -6.24
C CYS A 626 23.09 23.38 -6.83
N TYR A 627 21.94 23.91 -6.32
CA TYR A 627 21.01 23.58 -5.22
C TYR A 627 19.74 24.51 -5.29
N TYR A 628 18.59 24.03 -4.76
CA TYR A 628 17.39 24.72 -4.19
C TYR A 628 16.29 25.38 -5.06
N ILE A 629 15.06 24.88 -4.88
CA ILE A 629 13.77 25.45 -5.35
C ILE A 629 13.18 26.42 -4.31
N ARG A 630 12.46 27.44 -4.81
CA ARG A 630 12.01 28.65 -4.09
C ARG A 630 10.53 29.00 -4.39
N ASN A 631 9.74 29.24 -3.33
CA ASN A 631 8.54 30.11 -3.16
C ASN A 631 7.14 29.76 -3.73
N LEU A 632 6.15 30.39 -3.06
CA LEU A 632 4.70 30.41 -3.26
C LEU A 632 4.27 30.55 -4.72
N LEU A 633 3.68 29.49 -5.29
CA LEU A 633 3.05 29.49 -6.62
C LEU A 633 1.52 29.43 -6.47
N ILE A 634 0.80 30.27 -7.22
CA ILE A 634 -0.67 30.28 -7.22
C ILE A 634 -1.15 29.88 -8.61
N PHE A 635 -1.94 28.81 -8.67
CA PHE A 635 -2.52 28.33 -9.91
C PHE A 635 -4.05 28.45 -9.88
N LEU A 636 -4.58 29.15 -10.88
CA LEU A 636 -6.00 29.18 -11.20
C LEU A 636 -6.22 28.27 -12.41
N LEU A 637 -6.83 27.09 -12.17
CA LEU A 637 -7.22 26.19 -13.25
C LEU A 637 -8.69 26.41 -13.58
N GLY A 638 -8.98 26.71 -14.84
CA GLY A 638 -10.33 26.74 -15.42
C GLY A 638 -10.36 26.06 -16.78
N SER A 639 -11.45 26.19 -17.54
CA SER A 639 -11.67 25.58 -18.86
C SER A 639 -11.28 26.44 -20.04
#